data_AF-A0A673W1P5-F1
#
_entry.id   AF-A0A673W1P5-F1
#
_cell.length_a   1.000
_cell.length_b   1.000
_cell.length_c   1.000
_cell.angle_alpha   90.00
_cell.angle_beta   90.00
_cell.angle_gamma   90.00
#
_symmetry.space_group_name_H-M   'P 1'
#
loop_
_entity.id
_entity.type
_entity.pdbx_description
1 polymer ?
#
loop_
_entity_poly.entity_id
_entity_poly.type
_entity_poly.pdbx_seq_one_letter_code
_entity_poly.pdbx_strand_id
1 'polypeptide(L)'
;RSSSSLLVHKAVTFDLGGRTFLSNFNPPRRVTYFLSSDPWAKEEMTRETDCPSGGSGALGQFWGNVLTTRVLLQKAKIHCPPTLALLLPPGQMRLEEGRTGGVEVVHLEMGAEEGMNSVRNKVDTFLESENMRGSERVCPVCSCCVSVCLSDCRPQVPDLSFRLCAIVTRSPLDLPLLYKLVCRVGVSDDPLSHSHSLSQSLETTLLECGFTDPTMAKSLCRLALDTALSCLCVVMETESSMSAEQRGGAGAQTDMIGVDLLFTMDGSIIRPVILGLHPSLCLHSSFQERGMGMEGCDSGIEEWSRGTLLLTPLTRSQYHLMQGKTVLVVGAGGHSKKFIWKTAKQYKLKVNILLVDSDPAHFASQLVDHFLPLPDLPDHRRDDQHCSRICDWLLSSSLHPDGCVCFWDECVVLTSLVCDRLGLRGPPPEAIRIAKEKSRTHRHLLGLLKSTGTNLISVEQPSGQPDSLVEFREDERRASGGEGGPAVMKLEYGAGAVGVRKVGSLEESLAHFERISGDLREETDYPGIGLGWGNAMILMEYVGGTEHDVDVVLFEGRLEGAFVSDNGPTRTPAFTETAAQMPSGLAPDKRAQLIRAAHHACLGCGLRDGVFNVELKMTEVGPRLIEINARMGGFYLCDWIRQLYGVDLLMAAFMVSCGVRPCLPSATALPARGHFAGVMVVVSRHLQALRTTASPERLRGLHQEGALWLNELAEEDELISGEYEEPFCNVGVRDAHNATNARQRLLALCQGLGLHCPPRYDLGYFLSHFN
;
A
#
# COMPACT_ATOMS: atom_id res chain seq x y z
N ARG A 1 -30.92 -9.22 12.78
CA ARG A 1 -30.47 -9.43 14.18
C ARG A 1 -29.42 -8.37 14.47
N SER A 2 -29.52 -7.62 15.58
CA SER A 2 -28.51 -6.62 15.94
C SER A 2 -27.27 -7.32 16.47
N SER A 3 -26.13 -7.15 15.82
CA SER A 3 -24.82 -7.60 16.31
C SER A 3 -24.45 -6.90 17.61
N SER A 4 -23.86 -7.60 18.56
CA SER A 4 -23.41 -7.03 19.84
C SER A 4 -22.03 -6.38 19.71
N SER A 5 -21.85 -5.18 20.26
CA SER A 5 -20.55 -4.50 20.30
C SER A 5 -19.67 -5.02 21.44
N LEU A 6 -18.42 -5.36 21.13
CA LEU A 6 -17.43 -5.74 22.12
C LEU A 6 -16.78 -4.47 22.72
N LEU A 7 -16.79 -4.38 24.05
CA LEU A 7 -16.24 -3.24 24.80
C LEU A 7 -15.11 -3.69 25.74
N VAL A 8 -14.06 -2.88 25.83
CA VAL A 8 -12.90 -3.10 26.69
C VAL A 8 -12.89 -2.07 27.81
N HIS A 9 -13.08 -2.53 29.04
CA HIS A 9 -12.95 -1.73 30.26
C HIS A 9 -11.51 -1.64 30.76
N LYS A 10 -10.73 -2.69 30.54
CA LYS A 10 -9.37 -2.82 31.06
C LYS A 10 -8.55 -3.70 30.14
N ALA A 11 -7.36 -3.25 29.76
CA ALA A 11 -6.46 -4.04 28.94
C ALA A 11 -5.00 -3.73 29.27
N VAL A 12 -4.15 -4.69 28.92
CA VAL A 12 -2.72 -4.46 28.83
C VAL A 12 -2.45 -3.73 27.52
N THR A 13 -1.97 -2.49 27.60
CA THR A 13 -1.65 -1.65 26.45
C THR A 13 -0.15 -1.52 26.28
N PHE A 14 0.30 -1.40 25.03
CA PHE A 14 1.70 -1.27 24.68
C PHE A 14 1.93 0.10 24.07
N ASP A 15 2.97 0.79 24.52
CA ASP A 15 3.48 2.00 23.87
C ASP A 15 4.54 1.63 22.83
N LEU A 16 4.77 2.50 21.85
CA LEU A 16 5.74 2.31 20.76
C LEU A 16 7.17 2.03 21.28
N GLY A 17 7.50 2.46 22.50
CA GLY A 17 8.76 2.14 23.19
C GLY A 17 8.79 0.80 23.94
N GLY A 18 7.86 -0.12 23.66
CA GLY A 18 7.80 -1.46 24.28
C GLY A 18 7.30 -1.48 25.74
N ARG A 19 6.93 -0.34 26.29
CA ARG A 19 6.39 -0.24 27.65
C ARG A 19 4.98 -0.80 27.70
N THR A 20 4.73 -1.60 28.72
CA THR A 20 3.45 -2.28 28.93
C THR A 20 2.74 -1.65 30.13
N PHE A 21 1.48 -1.28 29.95
CA PHE A 21 0.67 -0.64 30.98
C PHE A 21 -0.64 -1.39 31.18
N LEU A 22 -1.10 -1.49 32.42
CA LEU A 22 -2.46 -1.91 32.69
C LEU A 22 -3.37 -0.68 32.61
N SER A 23 -4.01 -0.49 31.47
CA SER A 23 -4.88 0.65 31.20
C SER A 23 -6.33 0.35 31.58
N ASN A 24 -6.96 1.29 32.27
CA ASN A 24 -8.40 1.30 32.49
C ASN A 24 -9.04 2.31 31.54
N PHE A 25 -10.15 1.93 30.92
CA PHE A 25 -10.90 2.77 29.98
C PHE A 25 -12.26 3.12 30.58
N ASN A 26 -12.45 4.40 30.86
CA ASN A 26 -13.72 4.95 31.32
C ASN A 26 -14.08 6.19 30.48
N PRO A 27 -15.12 6.13 29.62
CA PRO A 27 -15.96 4.97 29.34
C PRO A 27 -15.18 3.85 28.61
N PRO A 28 -15.74 2.62 28.56
CA PRO A 28 -15.14 1.49 27.86
C PRO A 28 -14.86 1.81 26.39
N ARG A 29 -13.76 1.29 25.85
CA ARG A 29 -13.45 1.45 24.41
C ARG A 29 -14.10 0.36 23.59
N ARG A 30 -14.68 0.71 22.45
CA ARG A 30 -15.19 -0.27 21.49
C ARG A 30 -14.02 -0.94 20.77
N VAL A 31 -14.09 -2.26 20.65
CA VAL A 31 -13.14 -3.04 19.86
C VAL A 31 -13.48 -2.86 18.38
N THR A 32 -12.47 -2.56 17.58
CA THR A 32 -12.62 -2.35 16.12
C THR A 32 -12.07 -3.53 15.32
N TYR A 33 -11.29 -4.39 15.95
CA TYR A 33 -10.78 -5.64 15.41
C TYR A 33 -10.30 -6.53 16.57
N PHE A 34 -10.44 -7.86 16.45
CA PHE A 34 -9.80 -8.79 17.38
C PHE A 34 -9.14 -9.98 16.67
N LEU A 35 -8.08 -10.50 17.29
CA LEU A 35 -7.39 -11.70 16.83
C LEU A 35 -7.65 -12.83 17.84
N SER A 36 -8.29 -13.93 17.40
CA SER A 36 -8.53 -15.10 18.25
C SER A 36 -7.30 -16.00 18.24
N SER A 37 -6.70 -16.24 19.40
CA SER A 37 -5.49 -17.06 19.52
C SER A 37 -5.72 -18.46 20.08
N ASP A 38 -6.88 -18.71 20.68
CA ASP A 38 -7.19 -19.99 21.31
C ASP A 38 -8.29 -20.73 20.51
N PRO A 39 -7.97 -21.86 19.85
CA PRO A 39 -8.97 -22.67 19.14
C PRO A 39 -10.01 -23.30 20.08
N TRP A 40 -9.77 -23.26 21.39
CA TRP A 40 -10.66 -23.74 22.45
C TRP A 40 -11.31 -22.61 23.27
N ALA A 41 -11.07 -21.34 22.94
CA ALA A 41 -11.83 -20.24 23.52
C ALA A 41 -13.33 -20.51 23.26
N LYS A 42 -14.15 -20.38 24.31
CA LYS A 42 -15.61 -20.62 24.22
C LYS A 42 -16.17 -19.85 23.02
N GLU A 43 -16.84 -20.56 22.10
CA GLU A 43 -17.44 -20.02 20.86
C GLU A 43 -18.27 -18.74 21.07
N GLU A 44 -18.78 -18.52 22.28
CA GLU A 44 -19.60 -17.37 22.69
C GLU A 44 -18.94 -16.01 22.47
N MET A 45 -17.62 -15.86 22.64
CA MET A 45 -16.98 -14.53 22.54
C MET A 45 -16.93 -13.97 21.12
N THR A 46 -16.93 -14.84 20.11
CA THR A 46 -16.70 -14.45 18.71
C THR A 46 -17.97 -14.46 17.87
N ARG A 47 -19.01 -15.18 18.30
CA ARG A 47 -20.28 -15.26 17.56
C ARG A 47 -20.98 -13.90 17.55
N GLU A 48 -21.36 -13.46 16.35
CA GLU A 48 -22.24 -12.30 16.12
C GLU A 48 -21.72 -10.93 16.64
N THR A 49 -20.41 -10.79 16.86
CA THR A 49 -19.80 -9.48 17.10
C THR A 49 -19.87 -8.60 15.84
N ASP A 50 -19.96 -7.29 16.04
CA ASP A 50 -20.03 -6.29 14.97
C ASP A 50 -18.67 -5.98 14.32
N CYS A 51 -17.57 -6.20 15.04
CA CYS A 51 -16.22 -5.94 14.57
C CYS A 51 -15.62 -7.16 13.81
N PRO A 52 -14.76 -6.92 12.81
CA PRO A 52 -14.05 -7.98 12.10
C PRO A 52 -13.05 -8.72 12.98
N SER A 53 -12.74 -9.96 12.62
CA SER A 53 -11.75 -10.79 13.33
C SER A 53 -10.78 -11.52 12.41
N GLY A 54 -9.55 -11.69 12.90
CA GLY A 54 -8.49 -12.49 12.28
C GLY A 54 -8.50 -13.95 12.71
N GLY A 55 -9.69 -14.52 12.79
CA GLY A 55 -9.93 -15.89 13.20
C GLY A 55 -11.22 -15.99 13.99
N SER A 56 -11.58 -17.22 14.33
CA SER A 56 -12.72 -17.51 15.21
C SER A 56 -12.49 -18.88 15.85
N GLY A 57 -13.28 -19.23 16.87
CA GLY A 57 -13.25 -20.60 17.40
C GLY A 57 -13.55 -21.64 16.32
N ALA A 58 -14.52 -21.36 15.43
CA ALA A 58 -14.91 -22.26 14.34
C ALA A 58 -13.77 -22.47 13.32
N LEU A 59 -13.12 -21.38 12.86
CA LEU A 59 -11.98 -21.47 11.94
C LEU A 59 -10.75 -22.11 12.63
N GLY A 60 -10.52 -21.79 13.90
CA GLY A 60 -9.45 -22.38 14.69
C GLY A 60 -9.59 -23.91 14.81
N GLN A 61 -10.79 -24.41 15.07
CA GLN A 61 -11.08 -25.84 15.12
C GLN A 61 -11.00 -26.49 13.73
N PHE A 62 -11.49 -25.80 12.70
CA PHE A 62 -11.47 -26.31 11.33
C PHE A 62 -10.03 -26.49 10.82
N TRP A 63 -9.21 -25.44 10.93
CA TRP A 63 -7.81 -25.46 10.47
C TRP A 63 -6.87 -26.20 11.41
N GLY A 64 -7.21 -26.28 12.70
CA GLY A 64 -6.49 -27.12 13.67
C GLY A 64 -6.72 -28.62 13.47
N ASN A 65 -7.72 -29.02 12.68
CA ASN A 65 -7.95 -30.43 12.35
C ASN A 65 -6.95 -30.90 11.29
N VAL A 66 -5.97 -31.69 11.73
CA VAL A 66 -4.88 -32.20 10.88
C VAL A 66 -5.41 -33.03 9.71
N LEU A 67 -6.42 -33.87 9.94
CA LEU A 67 -6.95 -34.75 8.89
C LEU A 67 -7.68 -33.96 7.79
N THR A 68 -8.59 -33.05 8.17
CA THR A 68 -9.26 -32.16 7.21
C THR A 68 -8.25 -31.38 6.38
N THR A 69 -7.27 -30.80 7.06
CA THR A 69 -6.23 -29.99 6.43
C THR A 69 -5.40 -30.80 5.44
N ARG A 70 -4.98 -32.02 5.80
CA ARG A 70 -4.22 -32.90 4.90
C ARG A 70 -5.00 -33.27 3.65
N VAL A 71 -6.30 -33.58 3.78
CA VAL A 71 -7.16 -33.86 2.62
C VAL A 71 -7.23 -32.64 1.68
N LEU A 72 -7.47 -31.44 2.22
CA LEU A 72 -7.55 -30.21 1.43
C LEU A 72 -6.22 -29.87 0.73
N LEU A 73 -5.10 -29.97 1.45
CA LEU A 73 -3.77 -29.72 0.90
C LEU A 73 -3.41 -30.74 -0.20
N GLN A 74 -3.76 -32.02 -0.02
CA GLN A 74 -3.53 -33.05 -1.05
C GLN A 74 -4.39 -32.83 -2.30
N LYS A 75 -5.64 -32.33 -2.17
CA LYS A 75 -6.44 -31.91 -3.34
C LYS A 75 -5.74 -30.79 -4.12
N ALA A 76 -5.05 -29.89 -3.42
CA ALA A 76 -4.23 -28.83 -4.01
C ALA A 76 -2.82 -29.29 -4.44
N LYS A 77 -2.52 -30.59 -4.40
CA LYS A 77 -1.21 -31.18 -4.72
C LYS A 77 -0.06 -30.71 -3.83
N ILE A 78 -0.36 -30.25 -2.62
CA ILE A 78 0.63 -29.91 -1.59
C ILE A 78 0.96 -31.17 -0.80
N HIS A 79 2.25 -31.49 -0.71
CA HIS A 79 2.70 -32.75 -0.11
C HIS A 79 2.49 -32.74 1.42
N CYS A 80 1.91 -33.83 1.91
CA CYS A 80 1.64 -34.09 3.33
C CYS A 80 2.10 -35.51 3.64
N PRO A 81 2.36 -35.85 4.92
CA PRO A 81 2.67 -37.21 5.30
C PRO A 81 1.59 -38.20 4.81
N PRO A 82 1.97 -39.36 4.26
CA PRO A 82 1.05 -40.45 4.00
C PRO A 82 0.19 -40.71 5.25
N THR A 83 -1.12 -40.83 5.07
CA THR A 83 -2.06 -40.92 6.20
C THR A 83 -3.15 -41.93 5.90
N LEU A 84 -3.29 -42.96 6.74
CA LEU A 84 -4.49 -43.79 6.81
C LEU A 84 -5.34 -43.30 7.98
N ALA A 85 -6.53 -42.80 7.70
CA ALA A 85 -7.49 -42.33 8.69
C ALA A 85 -8.66 -43.30 8.82
N LEU A 86 -8.79 -43.89 10.01
CA LEU A 86 -9.87 -44.81 10.35
C LEU A 86 -10.89 -44.06 11.24
N LEU A 87 -12.09 -43.83 10.72
CA LEU A 87 -13.14 -43.04 11.39
C LEU A 87 -14.29 -43.96 11.83
N LEU A 88 -14.67 -43.94 13.12
CA LEU A 88 -15.83 -44.69 13.63
C LEU A 88 -17.14 -43.88 13.45
N PRO A 89 -18.33 -44.49 13.22
CA PRO A 89 -19.52 -43.76 12.75
C PRO A 89 -20.47 -43.35 13.90
N PRO A 90 -21.35 -42.32 13.76
CA PRO A 90 -21.29 -41.15 12.89
C PRO A 90 -21.51 -39.80 13.63
N GLY A 91 -20.89 -38.72 13.13
CA GLY A 91 -21.40 -37.34 13.37
C GLY A 91 -20.38 -36.19 13.38
N GLN A 92 -19.10 -36.43 13.68
CA GLN A 92 -18.16 -35.33 13.96
C GLN A 92 -17.36 -34.81 12.76
N MET A 93 -17.07 -35.62 11.73
CA MET A 93 -16.28 -35.19 10.57
C MET A 93 -16.95 -35.56 9.25
N ARG A 94 -17.30 -34.55 8.44
CA ARG A 94 -17.87 -34.70 7.08
C ARG A 94 -16.76 -34.88 6.04
N LEU A 95 -15.94 -35.92 6.17
CA LEU A 95 -14.96 -36.30 5.13
C LEU A 95 -15.50 -37.49 4.33
N GLU A 96 -15.45 -37.39 3.01
CA GLU A 96 -15.83 -38.48 2.10
C GLU A 96 -14.85 -39.65 2.24
N GLU A 97 -15.37 -40.88 2.17
CA GLU A 97 -14.53 -42.07 2.12
C GLU A 97 -13.75 -42.11 0.81
N GLY A 98 -12.50 -42.59 0.88
CA GLY A 98 -11.67 -42.78 -0.30
C GLY A 98 -10.29 -42.15 -0.18
N ARG A 99 -9.55 -42.21 -1.30
CA ARG A 99 -8.15 -41.79 -1.37
C ARG A 99 -8.02 -40.45 -2.07
N THR A 100 -7.36 -39.51 -1.41
CA THR A 100 -6.94 -38.22 -1.96
C THR A 100 -5.42 -38.12 -1.85
N GLY A 101 -4.72 -38.42 -2.95
CA GLY A 101 -3.26 -38.45 -2.97
C GLY A 101 -2.68 -39.43 -1.95
N GLY A 102 -1.87 -38.92 -1.02
CA GLY A 102 -1.26 -39.69 0.08
C GLY A 102 -2.18 -39.98 1.27
N VAL A 103 -3.41 -39.46 1.29
CA VAL A 103 -4.36 -39.61 2.40
C VAL A 103 -5.50 -40.54 2.01
N GLU A 104 -5.74 -41.56 2.82
CA GLU A 104 -6.85 -42.51 2.68
C GLU A 104 -7.78 -42.40 3.89
N VAL A 105 -9.05 -42.08 3.64
CA VAL A 105 -10.10 -41.99 4.67
C VAL A 105 -10.99 -43.22 4.55
N VAL A 106 -11.18 -43.89 5.69
CA VAL A 106 -11.97 -45.11 5.81
C VAL A 106 -12.97 -44.92 6.93
N HIS A 107 -14.26 -45.10 6.64
CA HIS A 107 -15.29 -45.17 7.67
C HIS A 107 -15.43 -46.62 8.11
N LEU A 108 -15.31 -46.85 9.40
CA LEU A 108 -15.48 -48.15 10.02
C LEU A 108 -16.96 -48.32 10.37
N GLU A 109 -17.54 -49.47 10.05
CA GLU A 109 -18.85 -49.86 10.58
C GLU A 109 -18.67 -50.58 11.92
N MET A 110 -19.52 -50.28 12.90
CA MET A 110 -19.47 -50.98 14.19
C MET A 110 -20.09 -52.39 14.07
N GLY A 111 -19.24 -53.43 14.08
CA GLY A 111 -19.64 -54.85 14.09
C GLY A 111 -18.46 -55.80 14.34
N ALA A 112 -18.70 -56.91 15.08
CA ALA A 112 -17.72 -57.85 15.64
C ALA A 112 -16.73 -58.48 14.64
N GLU A 113 -15.54 -58.91 15.13
CA GLU A 113 -14.40 -59.65 14.51
C GLU A 113 -14.01 -59.34 13.04
N GLU A 114 -14.95 -59.34 12.10
CA GLU A 114 -14.77 -58.94 10.69
C GLU A 114 -14.25 -57.51 10.55
N GLY A 115 -14.71 -56.58 11.41
CA GLY A 115 -14.20 -55.20 11.43
C GLY A 115 -12.72 -55.11 11.80
N MET A 116 -12.21 -56.00 12.68
CA MET A 116 -10.84 -55.94 13.17
C MET A 116 -9.83 -56.55 12.18
N ASN A 117 -10.24 -57.60 11.46
CA ASN A 117 -9.47 -58.14 10.33
C ASN A 117 -9.46 -57.19 9.13
N SER A 118 -10.58 -56.51 8.86
CA SER A 118 -10.67 -55.47 7.82
C SER A 118 -9.73 -54.29 8.12
N VAL A 119 -9.72 -53.79 9.37
CA VAL A 119 -8.79 -52.75 9.81
C VAL A 119 -7.34 -53.20 9.66
N ARG A 120 -6.99 -54.41 10.11
CA ARG A 120 -5.63 -54.94 10.00
C ARG A 120 -5.17 -55.02 8.55
N ASN A 121 -6.00 -55.57 7.65
CA ASN A 121 -5.68 -55.64 6.22
C ASN A 121 -5.45 -54.24 5.61
N LYS A 122 -6.25 -53.24 5.97
CA LYS A 122 -6.07 -51.86 5.49
C LYS A 122 -4.78 -51.22 6.02
N VAL A 123 -4.45 -51.47 7.29
CA VAL A 123 -3.18 -51.01 7.89
C VAL A 123 -2.00 -51.67 7.19
N ASP A 124 -2.00 -52.99 7.03
CA ASP A 124 -0.90 -53.72 6.38
C ASP A 124 -0.71 -53.26 4.93
N THR A 125 -1.81 -53.12 4.17
CA THR A 125 -1.79 -52.60 2.79
C THR A 125 -1.20 -51.19 2.73
N PHE A 126 -1.55 -50.33 3.69
CA PHE A 126 -1.02 -48.97 3.77
C PHE A 126 0.49 -48.97 4.09
N LEU A 127 0.93 -49.80 5.04
CA LEU A 127 2.33 -49.93 5.42
C LEU A 127 3.21 -50.50 4.30
N GLU A 128 2.66 -51.41 3.48
CA GLU A 128 3.35 -51.97 2.31
C GLU A 128 3.31 -51.05 1.07
N SER A 129 2.53 -49.96 1.12
CA SER A 129 2.37 -49.06 -0.01
C SER A 129 3.66 -48.32 -0.36
N GLU A 130 3.84 -47.97 -1.65
CA GLU A 130 5.00 -47.19 -2.09
C GLU A 130 5.13 -45.84 -1.39
N ASN A 131 4.02 -45.28 -0.92
CA ASN A 131 4.00 -44.03 -0.16
C ASN A 131 4.72 -44.15 1.20
N MET A 132 4.81 -45.36 1.76
CA MET A 132 5.48 -45.63 3.04
C MET A 132 6.95 -46.05 2.88
N ARG A 133 7.43 -46.36 1.66
CA ARG A 133 8.83 -46.72 1.42
C ARG A 133 9.77 -45.58 1.84
N GLY A 134 10.74 -45.88 2.72
CA GLY A 134 11.69 -44.90 3.28
C GLY A 134 11.19 -44.18 4.53
N SER A 135 9.99 -44.47 5.03
CA SER A 135 9.41 -43.87 6.25
C SER A 135 9.80 -44.65 7.52
N GLU A 136 11.08 -44.93 7.75
CA GLU A 136 11.50 -45.75 8.91
C GLU A 136 11.61 -44.96 10.24
N ARG A 137 11.64 -43.62 10.20
CA ARG A 137 11.51 -42.68 11.32
C ARG A 137 11.38 -41.27 10.72
N VAL A 138 10.37 -40.48 11.08
CA VAL A 138 10.35 -39.03 10.73
C VAL A 138 11.18 -38.29 11.76
N CYS A 139 12.49 -38.39 11.61
CA CYS A 139 13.47 -37.41 12.05
C CYS A 139 14.41 -37.26 10.87
N PRO A 140 14.80 -36.04 10.44
CA PRO A 140 15.93 -35.91 9.56
C PRO A 140 17.14 -36.43 10.35
N VAL A 141 17.48 -37.71 10.16
CA VAL A 141 18.79 -38.20 10.53
C VAL A 141 19.74 -37.56 9.53
N CYS A 142 20.58 -36.66 10.01
CA CYS A 142 21.57 -35.98 9.19
C CYS A 142 22.69 -36.95 8.81
N SER A 143 22.42 -37.88 7.89
CA SER A 143 23.45 -38.73 7.30
C SER A 143 23.98 -38.14 5.98
N CYS A 144 24.09 -36.81 5.88
CA CYS A 144 24.82 -36.15 4.79
C CYS A 144 26.31 -36.03 5.14
N CYS A 145 26.95 -37.15 5.43
CA CYS A 145 28.38 -37.30 5.23
C CYS A 145 28.57 -38.15 3.98
N VAL A 146 28.72 -37.50 2.82
CA VAL A 146 29.62 -38.07 1.81
C VAL A 146 30.99 -38.03 2.45
N SER A 147 31.44 -39.17 2.95
CA SER A 147 32.77 -39.34 3.54
C SER A 147 33.82 -39.04 2.48
N VAL A 148 34.29 -37.81 2.41
CA VAL A 148 35.67 -37.57 2.01
C VAL A 148 36.49 -37.85 3.27
N CYS A 149 37.22 -38.97 3.26
CA CYS A 149 38.15 -39.35 4.32
C CYS A 149 39.13 -38.20 4.58
N LEU A 150 38.88 -37.44 5.65
CA LEU A 150 39.90 -36.64 6.31
C LEU A 150 39.88 -37.07 7.77
N SER A 151 40.95 -37.76 8.13
CA SER A 151 41.33 -38.11 9.49
C SER A 151 41.43 -36.87 10.38
N ASP A 152 41.14 -37.11 11.66
CA ASP A 152 41.49 -36.34 12.85
C ASP A 152 40.44 -35.40 13.47
N CYS A 153 39.92 -35.90 14.60
CA CYS A 153 39.58 -35.18 15.82
C CYS A 153 38.62 -33.99 15.71
N ARG A 154 37.33 -34.26 15.45
CA ARG A 154 36.25 -33.39 15.93
C ARG A 154 35.47 -34.11 17.04
N PRO A 155 35.11 -33.44 18.15
CA PRO A 155 34.17 -34.01 19.12
C PRO A 155 32.88 -34.40 18.39
N GLN A 156 32.30 -35.56 18.74
CA GLN A 156 31.04 -36.04 18.16
C GLN A 156 29.96 -34.98 18.40
N VAL A 157 29.61 -34.23 17.35
CA VAL A 157 28.45 -33.34 17.37
C VAL A 157 27.22 -34.26 17.40
N PRO A 158 26.27 -34.06 18.34
CA PRO A 158 25.05 -34.86 18.36
C PRO A 158 24.28 -34.68 17.05
N ASP A 159 23.60 -35.73 16.58
CA ASP A 159 22.74 -35.64 15.41
C ASP A 159 21.67 -34.57 15.67
N LEU A 160 21.68 -33.51 14.85
CA LEU A 160 20.74 -32.40 14.97
C LEU A 160 19.52 -32.65 14.09
N SER A 161 18.35 -32.41 14.65
CA SER A 161 17.10 -32.28 13.89
C SER A 161 16.62 -30.83 13.95
N PHE A 162 15.87 -30.42 12.93
CA PHE A 162 15.24 -29.11 12.95
C PHE A 162 13.81 -29.16 12.43
N ARG A 163 12.99 -28.23 12.93
CA ARG A 163 11.60 -28.02 12.52
C ARG A 163 11.44 -26.61 11.99
N LEU A 164 10.78 -26.49 10.84
CA LEU A 164 10.49 -25.21 10.20
C LEU A 164 9.02 -24.85 10.39
N CYS A 165 8.77 -23.62 10.79
CA CYS A 165 7.43 -23.03 10.85
C CYS A 165 7.41 -21.72 10.07
N ALA A 166 6.68 -21.69 8.96
CA ALA A 166 6.43 -20.46 8.22
C ALA A 166 5.14 -19.81 8.74
N ILE A 167 5.27 -18.63 9.35
CA ILE A 167 4.11 -17.81 9.72
C ILE A 167 3.74 -17.00 8.49
N VAL A 168 2.55 -17.25 7.96
CA VAL A 168 2.03 -16.55 6.77
C VAL A 168 0.79 -15.74 7.16
N THR A 169 0.67 -14.57 6.54
CA THR A 169 -0.41 -13.61 6.79
C THR A 169 -1.10 -13.24 5.49
N ARG A 170 -2.41 -13.03 5.56
CA ARG A 170 -3.18 -12.44 4.47
C ARG A 170 -2.88 -10.95 4.41
N SER A 171 -2.75 -10.37 3.22
CA SER A 171 -2.64 -8.93 3.01
C SER A 171 -4.03 -8.26 2.90
N PRO A 172 -4.13 -6.92 2.98
CA PRO A 172 -5.39 -6.22 2.75
C PRO A 172 -5.98 -6.39 1.34
N LEU A 173 -5.18 -6.87 0.39
CA LEU A 173 -5.59 -7.17 -0.99
C LEU A 173 -5.87 -8.67 -1.19
N ASP A 174 -6.02 -9.44 -0.11
CA ASP A 174 -6.20 -10.89 -0.15
C ASP A 174 -5.07 -11.58 -0.95
N LEU A 175 -3.83 -11.18 -0.67
CA LEU A 175 -2.63 -11.88 -1.14
C LEU A 175 -1.93 -12.56 0.03
N PRO A 176 -1.44 -13.81 -0.12
CA PRO A 176 -0.66 -14.48 0.91
C PRO A 176 0.73 -13.84 1.01
N LEU A 177 1.20 -13.59 2.23
CA LEU A 177 2.51 -13.01 2.53
C LEU A 177 3.22 -13.84 3.60
N LEU A 178 4.55 -13.92 3.53
CA LEU A 178 5.34 -14.45 4.65
C LEU A 178 5.51 -13.34 5.69
N TYR A 179 5.20 -13.68 6.94
CA TYR A 179 5.55 -12.86 8.08
C TYR A 179 6.89 -13.28 8.68
N LYS A 180 7.11 -14.57 8.91
CA LYS A 180 8.37 -15.03 9.50
C LYS A 180 8.62 -16.49 9.20
N LEU A 181 9.89 -16.85 9.04
CA LEU A 181 10.32 -18.23 8.99
C LEU A 181 11.06 -18.59 10.28
N VAL A 182 10.45 -19.41 11.13
CA VAL A 182 11.03 -19.80 12.41
C VAL A 182 11.65 -21.18 12.29
N CYS A 183 12.96 -21.28 12.47
CA CYS A 183 13.65 -22.55 12.58
C CYS A 183 13.95 -22.87 14.05
N ARG A 184 13.77 -24.13 14.44
CA ARG A 184 14.08 -24.64 15.78
C ARG A 184 14.94 -25.88 15.63
N VAL A 185 16.01 -25.95 16.42
CA VAL A 185 16.98 -27.04 16.38
C VAL A 185 17.01 -27.76 17.73
N GLY A 186 17.25 -29.07 17.69
CA GLY A 186 17.46 -29.87 18.88
C GLY A 186 18.08 -31.21 18.53
N VAL A 187 18.30 -32.03 19.55
CA VAL A 187 18.89 -33.36 19.39
C VAL A 187 17.87 -34.27 18.69
N SER A 188 18.34 -35.11 17.77
CA SER A 188 17.52 -35.99 16.91
C SER A 188 16.57 -36.91 17.65
N ASP A 189 16.87 -37.25 18.90
CA ASP A 189 16.14 -38.25 19.67
C ASP A 189 14.95 -37.66 20.45
N ASP A 190 14.80 -36.33 20.45
CA ASP A 190 13.73 -35.63 21.17
C ASP A 190 12.74 -34.90 20.23
N PRO A 191 11.42 -35.00 20.48
CA PRO A 191 10.43 -34.26 19.70
C PRO A 191 10.58 -32.74 19.84
N LEU A 192 10.77 -32.04 18.72
CA LEU A 192 10.82 -30.58 18.68
C LEU A 192 9.43 -29.95 18.84
N SER A 193 9.22 -29.27 19.98
CA SER A 193 8.03 -28.47 20.29
C SER A 193 8.31 -26.97 20.16
N HIS A 194 7.31 -26.21 19.70
CA HIS A 194 7.37 -24.76 19.61
C HIS A 194 7.48 -24.04 20.95
N SER A 195 7.05 -24.66 22.05
CA SER A 195 7.03 -24.05 23.39
C SER A 195 8.33 -24.25 24.18
N HIS A 196 9.22 -25.16 23.73
CA HIS A 196 10.38 -25.62 24.52
C HIS A 196 11.72 -25.50 23.80
N SER A 197 11.77 -24.90 22.60
CA SER A 197 13.00 -24.73 21.82
C SER A 197 13.18 -23.28 21.39
N LEU A 198 14.44 -22.83 21.44
CA LEU A 198 14.83 -21.50 20.97
C LEU A 198 14.80 -21.45 19.44
N SER A 199 14.45 -20.28 18.91
CA SER A 199 14.48 -20.00 17.48
C SER A 199 15.89 -19.64 17.02
N GLN A 200 16.20 -19.98 15.77
CA GLN A 200 17.35 -19.49 15.03
C GLN A 200 17.00 -19.31 13.55
N SER A 201 17.85 -18.61 12.79
CA SER A 201 17.63 -18.42 11.36
C SER A 201 17.77 -19.75 10.61
N LEU A 202 17.05 -19.90 9.49
CA LEU A 202 17.19 -21.09 8.65
C LEU A 202 18.61 -21.18 8.08
N GLU A 203 19.25 -20.07 7.72
CA GLU A 203 20.62 -20.06 7.24
C GLU A 203 21.60 -20.59 8.28
N THR A 204 21.48 -20.16 9.54
CA THR A 204 22.30 -20.67 10.65
C THR A 204 22.06 -22.16 10.85
N THR A 205 20.80 -22.60 10.87
CA THR A 205 20.48 -24.04 10.99
C THR A 205 21.08 -24.85 9.87
N LEU A 206 20.94 -24.40 8.62
CA LEU A 206 21.48 -25.13 7.47
C LEU A 206 23.00 -25.21 7.56
N LEU A 207 23.68 -24.12 7.92
CA LEU A 207 25.12 -24.12 8.14
C LEU A 207 25.55 -25.12 9.24
N GLU A 208 24.86 -25.13 10.37
CA GLU A 208 25.13 -26.03 11.51
C GLU A 208 24.82 -27.50 11.18
N CYS A 209 23.83 -27.74 10.32
CA CYS A 209 23.53 -29.06 9.76
C CYS A 209 24.49 -29.46 8.62
N GLY A 210 25.53 -28.68 8.33
CA GLY A 210 26.57 -29.02 7.35
C GLY A 210 26.29 -28.58 5.91
N PHE A 211 25.25 -27.79 5.65
CA PHE A 211 24.99 -27.19 4.33
C PHE A 211 25.85 -25.93 4.17
N THR A 212 26.95 -26.04 3.43
CA THR A 212 27.91 -24.94 3.23
C THR A 212 27.67 -24.12 1.96
N ASP A 213 26.78 -24.58 1.06
CA ASP A 213 26.43 -23.86 -0.17
C ASP A 213 25.33 -22.81 0.08
N PRO A 214 25.64 -21.50 -0.01
CA PRO A 214 24.67 -20.44 0.20
C PRO A 214 23.57 -20.40 -0.87
N THR A 215 23.82 -20.95 -2.07
CA THR A 215 22.80 -20.99 -3.14
C THR A 215 21.74 -22.06 -2.86
N MET A 216 22.15 -23.21 -2.32
CA MET A 216 21.24 -24.25 -1.86
C MET A 216 20.38 -23.76 -0.70
N ALA A 217 20.97 -23.06 0.29
CA ALA A 217 20.21 -22.51 1.42
C ALA A 217 19.11 -21.55 0.95
N LYS A 218 19.44 -20.59 0.06
CA LYS A 218 18.44 -19.69 -0.55
C LYS A 218 17.35 -20.44 -1.31
N SER A 219 17.70 -21.51 -2.02
CA SER A 219 16.76 -22.33 -2.77
C SER A 219 15.78 -23.05 -1.84
N LEU A 220 16.26 -23.59 -0.71
CA LEU A 220 15.43 -24.22 0.31
C LEU A 220 14.52 -23.22 1.02
N CYS A 221 15.03 -22.03 1.37
CA CYS A 221 14.23 -20.95 1.93
C CYS A 221 13.07 -20.59 0.98
N ARG A 222 13.36 -20.44 -0.32
CA ARG A 222 12.35 -20.13 -1.33
C ARG A 222 11.33 -21.25 -1.51
N LEU A 223 11.77 -22.50 -1.49
CA LEU A 223 10.88 -23.66 -1.59
C LEU A 223 9.92 -23.76 -0.38
N ALA A 224 10.42 -23.54 0.84
CA ALA A 224 9.59 -23.47 2.04
C ALA A 224 8.58 -22.32 1.96
N LEU A 225 9.04 -21.14 1.54
CA LEU A 225 8.22 -19.95 1.35
C LEU A 225 7.07 -20.21 0.38
N ASP A 226 7.37 -20.62 -0.85
CA ASP A 226 6.39 -20.82 -1.91
C ASP A 226 5.34 -21.87 -1.50
N THR A 227 5.76 -22.91 -0.77
CA THR A 227 4.86 -23.94 -0.25
C THR A 227 3.96 -23.41 0.86
N ALA A 228 4.49 -22.61 1.79
CA ALA A 228 3.71 -22.02 2.87
C ALA A 228 2.69 -20.99 2.35
N LEU A 229 3.07 -20.17 1.36
CA LEU A 229 2.15 -19.26 0.68
C LEU A 229 1.03 -20.03 -0.04
N SER A 230 1.36 -21.13 -0.69
CA SER A 230 0.37 -22.02 -1.34
C SER A 230 -0.61 -22.61 -0.33
N CYS A 231 -0.16 -22.96 0.88
CA CYS A 231 -1.06 -23.41 1.95
C CYS A 231 -2.06 -22.32 2.36
N LEU A 232 -1.62 -21.06 2.46
CA LEU A 232 -2.51 -19.94 2.76
C LEU A 232 -3.50 -19.67 1.62
N CYS A 233 -3.12 -19.85 0.34
CA CYS A 233 -4.07 -19.81 -0.78
C CYS A 233 -5.19 -20.83 -0.60
N VAL A 234 -4.87 -22.09 -0.26
CA VAL A 234 -5.87 -23.14 -0.01
C VAL A 234 -6.81 -22.75 1.13
N VAL A 235 -6.28 -22.14 2.20
CA VAL A 235 -7.08 -21.63 3.32
C VAL A 235 -8.06 -20.56 2.83
N MET A 236 -7.58 -19.58 2.08
CA MET A 236 -8.37 -18.47 1.58
C MET A 236 -9.47 -18.92 0.60
N GLU A 237 -9.13 -19.80 -0.33
CA GLU A 237 -10.07 -20.40 -1.30
C GLU A 237 -11.16 -21.19 -0.58
N THR A 238 -10.78 -22.02 0.40
CA THR A 238 -11.74 -22.81 1.18
C THR A 238 -12.69 -21.90 1.95
N GLU A 239 -12.16 -20.90 2.67
CA GLU A 239 -12.98 -19.94 3.43
C GLU A 239 -13.93 -19.13 2.54
N SER A 240 -13.53 -18.82 1.30
CA SER A 240 -14.38 -18.09 0.35
C SER A 240 -15.67 -18.86 -0.01
N SER A 241 -15.63 -20.19 0.10
CA SER A 241 -16.78 -21.08 -0.13
C SER A 241 -17.61 -21.35 1.13
N MET A 242 -17.16 -20.91 2.31
CA MET A 242 -17.84 -21.12 3.59
C MET A 242 -18.87 -20.01 3.89
N SER A 243 -20.02 -20.40 4.47
CA SER A 243 -21.00 -19.44 4.98
C SER A 243 -20.43 -18.62 6.15
N ALA A 244 -21.03 -17.46 6.43
CA ALA A 244 -20.65 -16.63 7.57
C ALA A 244 -20.75 -17.41 8.90
N GLU A 245 -21.77 -18.25 9.05
CA GLU A 245 -21.97 -19.10 10.22
C GLU A 245 -20.86 -20.14 10.37
N GLN A 246 -20.44 -20.77 9.26
CA GLN A 246 -19.34 -21.74 9.26
C GLN A 246 -18.01 -21.09 9.63
N ARG A 247 -17.79 -19.83 9.24
CA ARG A 247 -16.61 -19.06 9.64
C ARG A 247 -16.68 -18.52 11.07
N GLY A 248 -17.82 -18.63 11.75
CA GLY A 248 -18.05 -18.10 13.09
C GLY A 248 -18.49 -16.62 13.14
N GLY A 249 -18.84 -16.03 12.00
CA GLY A 249 -19.35 -14.66 11.87
C GLY A 249 -19.09 -14.07 10.48
N ALA A 250 -19.86 -13.06 10.09
CA ALA A 250 -19.70 -12.39 8.79
C ALA A 250 -18.33 -11.72 8.62
N GLY A 251 -17.79 -11.19 9.73
CA GLY A 251 -16.48 -10.56 9.79
C GLY A 251 -15.32 -11.49 10.08
N ALA A 252 -15.52 -12.82 10.19
CA ALA A 252 -14.46 -13.76 10.57
C ALA A 252 -13.70 -14.32 9.35
N GLN A 253 -12.37 -14.28 9.39
CA GLN A 253 -11.50 -14.94 8.41
C GLN A 253 -10.15 -15.28 9.04
N THR A 254 -9.40 -16.23 8.47
CA THR A 254 -8.03 -16.50 8.92
C THR A 254 -7.09 -15.47 8.30
N ASP A 255 -6.68 -14.50 9.11
CA ASP A 255 -5.71 -13.46 8.72
C ASP A 255 -4.25 -13.95 8.85
N MET A 256 -3.99 -14.93 9.72
CA MET A 256 -2.64 -15.45 9.95
C MET A 256 -2.68 -16.93 10.35
N ILE A 257 -1.70 -17.71 9.88
CA ILE A 257 -1.57 -19.12 10.22
C ILE A 257 -0.10 -19.56 10.23
N GLY A 258 0.27 -20.42 11.18
CA GLY A 258 1.56 -21.10 11.18
C GLY A 258 1.51 -22.34 10.30
N VAL A 259 2.46 -22.50 9.40
CA VAL A 259 2.61 -23.67 8.53
C VAL A 259 3.84 -24.44 8.98
N ASP A 260 3.62 -25.60 9.58
CA ASP A 260 4.72 -26.48 9.99
C ASP A 260 5.12 -27.39 8.85
N LEU A 261 6.41 -27.42 8.54
CA LEU A 261 6.93 -28.23 7.45
C LEU A 261 8.29 -28.83 7.76
N LEU A 262 8.58 -29.93 7.07
CA LEU A 262 9.88 -30.59 7.02
C LEU A 262 10.31 -30.72 5.58
N PHE A 263 11.61 -30.95 5.36
CA PHE A 263 12.12 -31.36 4.07
C PHE A 263 12.36 -32.87 4.06
N THR A 264 11.91 -33.53 3.01
CA THR A 264 12.26 -34.92 2.70
C THR A 264 13.10 -34.96 1.44
N MET A 265 13.92 -36.00 1.31
CA MET A 265 14.77 -36.22 0.15
C MET A 265 14.39 -37.54 -0.50
N ASP A 266 14.09 -37.49 -1.79
CA ASP A 266 13.78 -38.65 -2.63
C ASP A 266 14.79 -38.68 -3.79
N GLY A 267 15.80 -39.54 -3.67
CA GLY A 267 16.98 -39.51 -4.52
C GLY A 267 17.75 -38.19 -4.37
N SER A 268 17.76 -37.37 -5.43
CA SER A 268 18.39 -36.03 -5.45
C SER A 268 17.39 -34.87 -5.33
N ILE A 269 16.10 -35.16 -5.18
CA ILE A 269 15.03 -34.15 -5.14
C ILE A 269 14.63 -33.89 -3.69
N ILE A 270 14.77 -32.63 -3.25
CA ILE A 270 14.29 -32.17 -1.95
C ILE A 270 12.84 -31.69 -2.09
N ARG A 271 11.94 -32.18 -1.24
CA ARG A 271 10.52 -31.81 -1.22
C ARG A 271 10.08 -31.33 0.16
N PRO A 272 9.29 -30.25 0.25
CA PRO A 272 8.68 -29.83 1.50
C PRO A 272 7.45 -30.70 1.80
N VAL A 273 7.27 -31.05 3.08
CA VAL A 273 6.17 -31.89 3.59
C VAL A 273 5.48 -31.14 4.71
N ILE A 274 4.19 -30.86 4.55
CA ILE A 274 3.40 -30.09 5.52
C ILE A 274 2.90 -31.01 6.63
N LEU A 275 3.31 -30.72 7.87
CA LEU A 275 2.92 -31.49 9.05
C LEU A 275 1.53 -31.09 9.56
N GLY A 276 1.22 -29.80 9.51
CA GLY A 276 -0.04 -29.24 10.00
C GLY A 276 -0.11 -27.73 9.84
N LEU A 277 -1.32 -27.20 10.02
CA LEU A 277 -1.60 -25.78 10.09
C LEU A 277 -1.97 -25.41 11.53
N HIS A 278 -1.44 -24.28 12.00
CA HIS A 278 -1.51 -23.90 13.40
C HIS A 278 -1.96 -22.45 13.57
N PRO A 279 -3.27 -22.21 13.77
CA PRO A 279 -3.82 -20.87 13.96
C PRO A 279 -3.30 -20.15 15.22
N SER A 280 -3.00 -20.91 16.29
CA SER A 280 -2.59 -20.38 17.60
C SER A 280 -1.10 -20.08 17.76
N LEU A 281 -0.24 -20.74 16.96
CA LEU A 281 1.23 -20.69 17.12
C LEU A 281 1.86 -19.36 16.69
N CYS A 282 1.10 -18.57 15.94
CA CYS A 282 1.56 -17.33 15.32
C CYS A 282 1.91 -16.23 16.34
N LEU A 283 1.27 -16.22 17.51
CA LEU A 283 1.57 -15.24 18.57
C LEU A 283 2.71 -15.70 19.47
N HIS A 284 2.73 -16.98 19.87
CA HIS A 284 3.74 -17.51 20.79
C HIS A 284 5.18 -17.33 20.28
N SER A 285 5.38 -17.55 18.99
CA SER A 285 6.67 -17.40 18.31
C SER A 285 7.08 -15.95 18.03
N SER A 286 6.14 -15.01 18.10
CA SER A 286 6.36 -13.59 17.82
C SER A 286 6.67 -12.78 19.09
N PHE A 287 6.18 -13.21 20.26
CA PHE A 287 6.37 -12.49 21.53
C PHE A 287 7.70 -12.78 22.23
N GLN A 288 8.26 -13.97 22.06
CA GLN A 288 9.41 -14.44 22.86
C GLN A 288 10.72 -13.68 22.53
N GLU A 289 10.84 -13.13 21.32
CA GLU A 289 12.06 -12.45 20.86
C GLU A 289 12.10 -10.95 21.16
N ARG A 290 10.95 -10.26 21.24
CA ARG A 290 10.91 -8.82 21.60
C ARG A 290 11.48 -8.53 22.99
N GLY A 291 11.44 -9.50 23.90
CA GLY A 291 12.01 -9.37 25.25
C GLY A 291 13.53 -9.52 25.31
N MET A 292 14.20 -10.00 24.26
CA MET A 292 15.62 -10.39 24.30
C MET A 292 16.57 -9.45 23.53
N GLY A 293 16.08 -8.34 22.95
CA GLY A 293 16.96 -7.35 22.30
C GLY A 293 17.68 -7.85 21.04
N MET A 294 17.22 -8.96 20.45
CA MET A 294 17.72 -9.52 19.19
C MET A 294 17.19 -8.71 17.99
N GLU A 295 17.53 -7.43 17.91
CA GLU A 295 17.12 -6.55 16.80
C GLU A 295 18.06 -6.58 15.58
N GLY A 296 19.12 -7.42 15.59
CA GLY A 296 20.27 -7.24 14.69
C GLY A 296 20.80 -8.44 13.89
N CYS A 297 20.15 -9.61 13.87
CA CYS A 297 20.66 -10.79 13.16
C CYS A 297 19.62 -11.41 12.21
N ASP A 298 19.06 -10.61 11.31
CA ASP A 298 18.11 -11.10 10.31
C ASP A 298 18.80 -11.18 8.93
N SER A 299 18.69 -12.32 8.27
CA SER A 299 19.11 -12.51 6.88
C SER A 299 18.22 -11.66 5.95
N GLY A 300 18.72 -11.26 4.77
CA GLY A 300 18.03 -10.31 3.88
C GLY A 300 16.64 -10.72 3.33
N ILE A 301 16.09 -11.86 3.75
CA ILE A 301 14.72 -12.32 3.46
C ILE A 301 13.74 -11.84 4.55
N GLU A 302 14.19 -11.69 5.80
CA GLU A 302 13.37 -11.24 6.95
C GLU A 302 13.24 -9.72 7.05
N GLU A 303 14.07 -8.97 6.32
CA GLU A 303 13.92 -7.51 6.15
C GLU A 303 12.55 -7.14 5.54
N TRP A 304 11.93 -8.04 4.78
CA TRP A 304 10.71 -7.77 4.00
C TRP A 304 9.41 -7.82 4.81
N SER A 305 9.43 -8.45 5.98
CA SER A 305 8.22 -8.81 6.71
C SER A 305 7.95 -7.94 7.94
N ARG A 306 8.89 -7.03 8.25
CA ARG A 306 8.72 -6.06 9.34
C ARG A 306 7.45 -5.25 9.09
N GLY A 307 6.45 -5.47 9.95
CA GLY A 307 5.19 -4.72 10.00
C GLY A 307 4.02 -5.23 9.16
N THR A 308 4.16 -6.30 8.37
CA THR A 308 3.03 -6.81 7.55
C THR A 308 1.91 -7.43 8.39
N LEU A 309 2.25 -7.98 9.56
CA LEU A 309 1.32 -8.64 10.48
C LEU A 309 0.09 -7.77 10.82
N LEU A 310 0.30 -6.47 10.99
CA LEU A 310 -0.78 -5.56 11.41
C LEU A 310 -1.51 -4.92 10.24
N LEU A 311 -1.04 -5.04 8.99
CA LEU A 311 -1.65 -4.36 7.85
C LEU A 311 -3.11 -4.74 7.64
N THR A 312 -3.40 -6.03 7.64
CA THR A 312 -4.76 -6.56 7.44
C THR A 312 -5.67 -6.27 8.63
N PRO A 313 -5.25 -6.53 9.89
CA PRO A 313 -5.97 -6.06 11.08
C PRO A 313 -6.31 -4.58 11.06
N LEU A 314 -5.33 -3.72 10.77
CA LEU A 314 -5.50 -2.26 10.73
C LEU A 314 -6.47 -1.86 9.61
N THR A 315 -6.30 -2.40 8.41
CA THR A 315 -7.19 -2.07 7.28
C THR A 315 -8.64 -2.48 7.57
N ARG A 316 -8.86 -3.69 8.08
CA ARG A 316 -10.20 -4.18 8.44
C ARG A 316 -10.82 -3.37 9.58
N SER A 317 -10.02 -2.98 10.58
CA SER A 317 -10.43 -2.08 11.65
C SER A 317 -10.86 -0.70 11.11
N GLN A 318 -10.08 -0.11 10.20
CA GLN A 318 -10.39 1.18 9.60
C GLN A 318 -11.69 1.13 8.77
N TYR A 319 -11.87 0.08 7.98
CA TYR A 319 -13.12 -0.19 7.27
C TYR A 319 -14.30 -0.29 8.24
N HIS A 320 -14.17 -1.04 9.33
CA HIS A 320 -15.22 -1.13 10.34
C HIS A 320 -15.57 0.23 10.95
N LEU A 321 -14.57 1.07 11.26
CA LEU A 321 -14.78 2.42 11.80
C LEU A 321 -15.53 3.35 10.84
N MET A 322 -15.35 3.16 9.53
CA MET A 322 -15.99 3.96 8.49
C MET A 322 -17.39 3.44 8.10
N GLN A 323 -17.79 2.27 8.58
CA GLN A 323 -19.08 1.69 8.24
C GLN A 323 -20.25 2.57 8.74
N GLY A 324 -21.12 3.00 7.83
CA GLY A 324 -22.29 3.83 8.14
C GLY A 324 -22.04 5.34 8.12
N LYS A 325 -20.81 5.78 7.84
CA LYS A 325 -20.46 7.20 7.74
C LYS A 325 -20.96 7.81 6.44
N THR A 326 -21.36 9.07 6.45
CA THR A 326 -21.74 9.80 5.23
C THR A 326 -20.64 10.81 4.89
N VAL A 327 -20.11 10.79 3.67
CA VAL A 327 -19.06 11.69 3.22
C VAL A 327 -19.55 12.53 2.06
N LEU A 328 -19.40 13.85 2.17
CA LEU A 328 -19.60 14.78 1.08
C LEU A 328 -18.31 14.94 0.27
N VAL A 329 -18.38 14.74 -1.04
CA VAL A 329 -17.29 14.98 -1.98
C VAL A 329 -17.64 16.17 -2.87
N VAL A 330 -16.77 17.18 -2.90
CA VAL A 330 -16.92 18.37 -3.74
C VAL A 330 -15.95 18.28 -4.92
N GLY A 331 -16.49 18.32 -6.13
CA GLY A 331 -15.75 18.14 -7.37
C GLY A 331 -15.50 16.67 -7.68
N ALA A 332 -16.06 16.19 -8.79
CA ALA A 332 -15.91 14.82 -9.25
C ALA A 332 -14.54 14.55 -9.88
N GLY A 333 -13.95 15.59 -10.46
CA GLY A 333 -12.71 15.56 -11.24
C GLY A 333 -12.84 14.79 -12.55
N GLY A 334 -11.89 14.98 -13.47
CA GLY A 334 -11.92 14.33 -14.79
C GLY A 334 -11.59 12.83 -14.79
N HIS A 335 -11.28 12.29 -15.98
CA HIS A 335 -11.01 10.87 -16.20
C HIS A 335 -9.95 10.29 -15.24
N SER A 336 -8.87 11.04 -14.98
CA SER A 336 -7.80 10.66 -14.04
C SER A 336 -8.28 10.36 -12.61
N LYS A 337 -9.50 10.76 -12.23
CA LYS A 337 -10.10 10.54 -10.90
C LYS A 337 -11.10 9.37 -10.88
N LYS A 338 -11.33 8.68 -12.00
CA LYS A 338 -12.24 7.53 -12.11
C LYS A 338 -11.94 6.41 -11.10
N PHE A 339 -10.66 6.21 -10.76
CA PHE A 339 -10.26 5.21 -9.77
C PHE A 339 -10.86 5.50 -8.39
N ILE A 340 -11.00 6.77 -7.99
CA ILE A 340 -11.56 7.16 -6.69
C ILE A 340 -12.98 6.60 -6.54
N TRP A 341 -13.82 6.84 -7.55
CA TRP A 341 -15.21 6.40 -7.56
C TRP A 341 -15.34 4.87 -7.61
N LYS A 342 -14.49 4.21 -8.41
CA LYS A 342 -14.43 2.74 -8.47
C LYS A 342 -13.99 2.14 -7.13
N THR A 343 -12.92 2.66 -6.53
CA THR A 343 -12.36 2.18 -5.27
C THR A 343 -13.30 2.47 -4.10
N ALA A 344 -13.94 3.64 -4.07
CA ALA A 344 -14.93 3.98 -3.06
C ALA A 344 -16.10 2.98 -3.05
N LYS A 345 -16.58 2.57 -4.24
CA LYS A 345 -17.58 1.50 -4.38
C LYS A 345 -17.06 0.13 -3.92
N GLN A 346 -15.79 -0.17 -4.15
CA GLN A 346 -15.14 -1.43 -3.75
C GLN A 346 -14.94 -1.55 -2.25
N TYR A 347 -14.91 -0.45 -1.50
CA TYR A 347 -14.79 -0.52 -0.05
C TYR A 347 -15.90 -1.37 0.59
N LYS A 348 -17.05 -1.59 -0.11
CA LYS A 348 -18.21 -2.33 0.41
C LYS A 348 -18.64 -1.84 1.80
N LEU A 349 -18.15 -0.66 2.17
CA LEU A 349 -18.53 0.07 3.33
C LEU A 349 -19.88 0.66 2.99
N LYS A 350 -20.78 0.64 3.96
CA LYS A 350 -21.97 1.47 3.93
C LYS A 350 -21.58 2.94 4.16
N VAL A 351 -20.53 3.43 3.48
CA VAL A 351 -20.21 4.86 3.46
C VAL A 351 -21.14 5.45 2.42
N ASN A 352 -22.04 6.32 2.85
CA ASN A 352 -22.92 7.01 1.93
C ASN A 352 -22.14 8.18 1.32
N ILE A 353 -22.04 8.24 0.00
CA ILE A 353 -21.29 9.29 -0.70
C ILE A 353 -22.29 10.27 -1.28
N LEU A 354 -22.14 11.53 -0.87
CA LEU A 354 -22.84 12.68 -1.44
C LEU A 354 -21.86 13.38 -2.39
N LEU A 355 -22.30 13.76 -3.58
CA LEU A 355 -21.44 14.44 -4.55
C LEU A 355 -22.03 15.78 -4.98
N VAL A 356 -21.17 16.78 -5.06
CA VAL A 356 -21.45 18.07 -5.67
C VAL A 356 -20.52 18.23 -6.87
N ASP A 357 -21.07 18.40 -8.07
CA ASP A 357 -20.29 18.65 -9.28
C ASP A 357 -21.05 19.56 -10.26
N SER A 358 -20.37 20.10 -11.27
CA SER A 358 -20.99 20.90 -12.32
C SER A 358 -21.81 20.08 -13.31
N ASP A 359 -21.32 18.90 -13.70
CA ASP A 359 -21.89 18.16 -14.82
C ASP A 359 -22.85 17.06 -14.34
N PRO A 360 -24.16 17.16 -14.61
CA PRO A 360 -25.10 16.09 -14.30
C PRO A 360 -24.91 14.83 -15.14
N ALA A 361 -24.20 14.91 -16.28
CA ALA A 361 -23.85 13.75 -17.10
C ALA A 361 -22.56 13.05 -16.64
N HIS A 362 -21.87 13.60 -15.63
CA HIS A 362 -20.61 13.06 -15.15
C HIS A 362 -20.76 11.60 -14.69
N PHE A 363 -19.81 10.72 -15.05
CA PHE A 363 -19.92 9.28 -14.74
C PHE A 363 -20.05 8.98 -13.24
N ALA A 364 -19.49 9.84 -12.39
CA ALA A 364 -19.53 9.70 -10.93
C ALA A 364 -20.95 9.89 -10.36
N SER A 365 -21.82 10.65 -11.04
CA SER A 365 -23.21 10.88 -10.59
C SER A 365 -24.02 9.59 -10.43
N GLN A 366 -23.69 8.56 -11.21
CA GLN A 366 -24.34 7.25 -11.17
C GLN A 366 -23.72 6.30 -10.14
N LEU A 367 -22.63 6.71 -9.48
CA LEU A 367 -21.86 5.90 -8.54
C LEU A 367 -22.06 6.32 -7.07
N VAL A 368 -22.86 7.36 -6.83
CA VAL A 368 -23.06 8.00 -5.53
C VAL A 368 -24.52 7.91 -5.08
N ASP A 369 -24.79 8.10 -3.79
CA ASP A 369 -26.14 7.98 -3.22
C ASP A 369 -27.00 9.19 -3.52
N HIS A 370 -26.39 10.39 -3.47
CA HIS A 370 -27.04 11.64 -3.79
C HIS A 370 -26.11 12.57 -4.55
N PHE A 371 -26.68 13.33 -5.47
CA PHE A 371 -25.94 14.23 -6.35
C PHE A 371 -26.61 15.60 -6.40
N LEU A 372 -25.81 16.66 -6.24
CA LEU A 372 -26.21 18.04 -6.43
C LEU A 372 -25.48 18.63 -7.64
N PRO A 373 -26.18 18.90 -8.76
CA PRO A 373 -25.61 19.64 -9.88
C PRO A 373 -25.48 21.13 -9.54
N LEU A 374 -24.28 21.68 -9.68
CA LEU A 374 -23.98 23.12 -9.61
C LEU A 374 -23.28 23.55 -10.91
N PRO A 375 -24.02 23.88 -11.99
CA PRO A 375 -23.41 24.17 -13.30
C PRO A 375 -22.36 25.28 -13.30
N ASP A 376 -22.45 26.20 -12.33
CA ASP A 376 -21.53 27.31 -12.13
C ASP A 376 -20.41 27.01 -11.12
N LEU A 377 -20.19 25.74 -10.74
CA LEU A 377 -19.13 25.28 -9.83
C LEU A 377 -17.72 25.74 -10.24
N PRO A 378 -17.34 25.78 -11.53
CA PRO A 378 -16.00 26.21 -11.92
C PRO A 378 -15.73 27.71 -11.72
N ASP A 379 -16.75 28.52 -11.42
CA ASP A 379 -16.58 29.94 -11.07
C ASP A 379 -16.30 30.10 -9.57
N HIS A 380 -15.02 29.99 -9.19
CA HIS A 380 -14.59 30.04 -7.79
C HIS A 380 -14.74 31.40 -7.10
N ARG A 381 -15.05 32.46 -7.86
CA ARG A 381 -15.47 33.75 -7.27
C ARG A 381 -16.81 33.63 -6.54
N ARG A 382 -17.55 32.55 -6.78
CA ARG A 382 -18.88 32.26 -6.22
C ARG A 382 -18.86 31.17 -5.16
N ASP A 383 -17.69 30.72 -4.72
CA ASP A 383 -17.53 29.65 -3.71
C ASP A 383 -18.37 29.90 -2.43
N ASP A 384 -18.49 31.14 -1.95
CA ASP A 384 -19.36 31.47 -0.80
C ASP A 384 -20.86 31.22 -1.08
N GLN A 385 -21.30 31.51 -2.31
CA GLN A 385 -22.66 31.24 -2.77
C GLN A 385 -22.88 29.74 -2.97
N HIS A 386 -21.91 29.03 -3.57
CA HIS A 386 -21.95 27.58 -3.72
C HIS A 386 -22.00 26.89 -2.35
N CYS A 387 -21.18 27.31 -1.39
CA CYS A 387 -21.19 26.81 -0.02
C CYS A 387 -22.58 26.94 0.61
N SER A 388 -23.24 28.09 0.42
CA SER A 388 -24.59 28.32 0.95
C SER A 388 -25.62 27.39 0.28
N ARG A 389 -25.55 27.23 -1.06
CA ARG A 389 -26.42 26.31 -1.82
C ARG A 389 -26.24 24.85 -1.41
N ILE A 390 -24.99 24.42 -1.17
CA ILE A 390 -24.68 23.07 -0.68
C ILE A 390 -25.31 22.87 0.71
N CYS A 391 -25.14 23.82 1.62
CA CYS A 391 -25.73 23.75 2.95
C CYS A 391 -27.26 23.70 2.91
N ASP A 392 -27.90 24.54 2.10
CA ASP A 392 -29.36 24.56 1.92
C ASP A 392 -29.87 23.23 1.34
N TRP A 393 -29.15 22.66 0.39
CA TRP A 393 -29.45 21.35 -0.18
C TRP A 393 -29.36 20.23 0.86
N LEU A 394 -28.29 20.19 1.66
CA LEU A 394 -28.14 19.21 2.74
C LEU A 394 -29.27 19.33 3.77
N LEU A 395 -29.60 20.56 4.19
CA LEU A 395 -30.68 20.82 5.14
C LEU A 395 -32.05 20.41 4.59
N SER A 396 -32.40 20.85 3.38
CA SER A 396 -33.69 20.52 2.75
C SER A 396 -33.86 19.04 2.43
N SER A 397 -32.75 18.33 2.20
CA SER A 397 -32.73 16.89 1.93
C SER A 397 -32.57 16.05 3.21
N SER A 398 -32.46 16.67 4.39
CA SER A 398 -32.20 15.99 5.68
C SER A 398 -30.93 15.11 5.65
N LEU A 399 -29.90 15.57 4.95
CA LEU A 399 -28.60 14.90 4.81
C LEU A 399 -27.60 15.49 5.81
N HIS A 400 -26.91 14.63 6.54
CA HIS A 400 -25.93 15.01 7.56
C HIS A 400 -24.61 14.29 7.30
N PRO A 401 -23.68 14.89 6.52
CA PRO A 401 -22.37 14.30 6.31
C PRO A 401 -21.57 14.28 7.62
N ASP A 402 -20.87 13.19 7.88
CA ASP A 402 -19.87 13.06 8.95
C ASP A 402 -18.53 13.74 8.57
N GLY A 403 -18.27 13.92 7.28
CA GLY A 403 -17.06 14.55 6.76
C GLY A 403 -17.25 15.11 5.35
N CYS A 404 -16.38 16.03 4.96
CA CYS A 404 -16.36 16.65 3.63
C CYS A 404 -14.93 16.68 3.07
N VAL A 405 -14.75 16.31 1.80
CA VAL A 405 -13.44 16.14 1.15
C VAL A 405 -13.50 16.49 -0.33
N CYS A 406 -12.36 16.78 -0.95
CA CYS A 406 -12.22 16.88 -2.39
C CYS A 406 -10.93 16.22 -2.85
N PHE A 407 -10.95 15.73 -4.09
CA PHE A 407 -9.75 15.21 -4.78
C PHE A 407 -9.41 16.00 -6.04
N TRP A 408 -10.14 17.09 -6.25
CA TRP A 408 -9.97 18.03 -7.33
C TRP A 408 -9.40 19.33 -6.79
N ASP A 409 -8.30 19.79 -7.38
CA ASP A 409 -7.51 20.90 -6.85
C ASP A 409 -8.30 22.20 -6.80
N GLU A 410 -9.19 22.40 -7.75
CA GLU A 410 -9.96 23.64 -7.88
C GLU A 410 -11.01 23.77 -6.78
N CYS A 411 -11.50 22.65 -6.25
CA CYS A 411 -12.56 22.61 -5.25
C CYS A 411 -12.07 22.67 -3.79
N VAL A 412 -10.75 22.77 -3.55
CA VAL A 412 -10.19 22.73 -2.18
C VAL A 412 -10.70 23.87 -1.29
N VAL A 413 -10.85 25.08 -1.83
CA VAL A 413 -11.35 26.24 -1.07
C VAL A 413 -12.83 26.07 -0.76
N LEU A 414 -13.68 25.78 -1.75
CA LEU A 414 -15.10 25.49 -1.53
C LEU A 414 -15.31 24.38 -0.48
N THR A 415 -14.53 23.30 -0.56
CA THR A 415 -14.60 22.20 0.41
C THR A 415 -14.32 22.69 1.82
N SER A 416 -13.28 23.51 2.01
CA SER A 416 -12.95 24.09 3.32
C SER A 416 -14.02 25.04 3.84
N LEU A 417 -14.68 25.82 2.98
CA LEU A 417 -15.80 26.69 3.35
C LEU A 417 -17.00 25.87 3.82
N VAL A 418 -17.31 24.77 3.13
CA VAL A 418 -18.38 23.85 3.53
C VAL A 418 -18.04 23.19 4.87
N CYS A 419 -16.79 22.74 5.07
CA CYS A 419 -16.36 22.21 6.36
C CYS A 419 -16.55 23.22 7.50
N ASP A 420 -16.07 24.45 7.32
CA ASP A 420 -16.16 25.54 8.30
C ASP A 420 -17.63 25.86 8.64
N ARG A 421 -18.48 26.00 7.60
CA ARG A 421 -19.91 26.31 7.77
C ARG A 421 -20.68 25.22 8.51
N LEU A 422 -20.33 23.95 8.29
CA LEU A 422 -21.00 22.80 8.89
C LEU A 422 -20.35 22.34 10.20
N GLY A 423 -19.23 22.95 10.61
CA GLY A 423 -18.45 22.49 11.77
C GLY A 423 -17.82 21.11 11.58
N LEU A 424 -17.57 20.70 10.32
CA LEU A 424 -16.88 19.46 9.99
C LEU A 424 -15.36 19.63 10.12
N ARG A 425 -14.66 18.51 10.31
CA ARG A 425 -13.20 18.54 10.37
C ARG A 425 -12.62 18.79 8.99
N GLY A 426 -11.66 19.71 8.91
CA GLY A 426 -10.87 20.01 7.72
C GLY A 426 -9.94 21.21 7.98
N PRO A 427 -9.03 21.52 7.04
CA PRO A 427 -8.21 22.71 7.15
C PRO A 427 -9.07 23.98 7.07
N PRO A 428 -8.75 25.04 7.82
CA PRO A 428 -9.51 26.28 7.76
C PRO A 428 -9.37 26.94 6.37
N PRO A 429 -10.37 27.69 5.89
CA PRO A 429 -10.34 28.28 4.54
C PRO A 429 -9.12 29.13 4.25
N GLU A 430 -8.63 29.86 5.25
CA GLU A 430 -7.43 30.69 5.12
C GLU A 430 -6.17 29.85 4.88
N ALA A 431 -6.03 28.69 5.53
CA ALA A 431 -4.89 27.80 5.32
C ALA A 431 -4.87 27.22 3.89
N ILE A 432 -6.04 26.86 3.36
CA ILE A 432 -6.17 26.37 1.99
C ILE A 432 -5.87 27.49 0.99
N ARG A 433 -6.37 28.71 1.22
CA ARG A 433 -6.07 29.88 0.35
C ARG A 433 -4.57 30.18 0.32
N ILE A 434 -3.88 30.09 1.45
CA ILE A 434 -2.42 30.23 1.51
C ILE A 434 -1.74 29.18 0.64
N ALA A 435 -2.11 27.90 0.79
CA ALA A 435 -1.50 26.78 0.09
C ALA A 435 -1.78 26.76 -1.43
N LYS A 436 -2.99 27.18 -1.84
CA LYS A 436 -3.42 27.20 -3.25
C LYS A 436 -2.71 28.27 -4.09
N GLU A 437 -2.37 29.40 -3.47
CA GLU A 437 -1.67 30.51 -4.12
C GLU A 437 -0.15 30.38 -3.92
N LYS A 438 0.57 30.01 -4.99
CA LYS A 438 2.00 29.66 -4.94
C LYS A 438 2.87 30.75 -4.30
N SER A 439 2.71 32.01 -4.70
CA SER A 439 3.48 33.12 -4.14
C SER A 439 3.12 33.40 -2.67
N ARG A 440 1.84 33.26 -2.30
CA ARG A 440 1.36 33.48 -0.93
C ARG A 440 1.89 32.42 0.01
N THR A 441 1.93 31.15 -0.42
CA THR A 441 2.61 30.07 0.32
C THR A 441 4.03 30.48 0.68
N HIS A 442 4.83 30.90 -0.31
CA HIS A 442 6.22 31.27 -0.11
C HIS A 442 6.37 32.48 0.80
N ARG A 443 5.65 33.58 0.54
CA ARG A 443 5.69 34.80 1.34
C ARG A 443 5.27 34.55 2.80
N HIS A 444 4.23 33.76 3.01
CA HIS A 444 3.72 33.39 4.34
C HIS A 444 4.77 32.60 5.13
N LEU A 445 5.34 31.55 4.54
CA LEU A 445 6.37 30.74 5.18
C LEU A 445 7.64 31.56 5.46
N LEU A 446 8.04 32.45 4.56
CA LEU A 446 9.16 33.39 4.78
C LEU A 446 8.89 34.37 5.94
N GLY A 447 7.66 34.85 6.08
CA GLY A 447 7.25 35.69 7.21
C GLY A 447 7.32 34.93 8.54
N LEU A 448 6.92 33.66 8.56
CA LEU A 448 7.04 32.79 9.73
C LEU A 448 8.51 32.53 10.10
N LEU A 449 9.40 32.32 9.13
CA LEU A 449 10.83 32.16 9.37
C LEU A 449 11.44 33.40 10.04
N LYS A 450 11.10 34.60 9.55
CA LYS A 450 11.59 35.87 10.10
C LYS A 450 11.12 36.11 11.54
N SER A 451 9.90 35.69 11.87
CA SER A 451 9.32 35.90 13.21
C SER A 451 9.75 34.84 14.24
N THR A 452 9.99 33.59 13.81
CA THR A 452 10.34 32.48 14.71
C THR A 452 11.84 32.25 14.87
N GLY A 453 12.67 32.71 13.92
CA GLY A 453 14.12 32.55 13.94
C GLY A 453 14.62 31.12 13.71
N THR A 454 13.72 30.15 13.49
CA THR A 454 14.04 28.75 13.24
C THR A 454 13.91 28.39 11.77
N ASN A 455 15.01 28.01 11.13
CA ASN A 455 15.03 27.60 9.73
C ASN A 455 14.62 26.12 9.59
N LEU A 456 13.31 25.87 9.59
CA LEU A 456 12.75 24.52 9.47
C LEU A 456 12.31 24.15 8.05
N ILE A 457 12.19 25.16 7.17
CA ILE A 457 11.74 25.03 5.78
C ILE A 457 12.52 26.06 4.97
N SER A 458 13.07 25.67 3.82
CA SER A 458 13.66 26.62 2.89
C SER A 458 12.75 26.86 1.70
N VAL A 459 12.44 28.13 1.47
CA VAL A 459 11.49 28.64 0.49
C VAL A 459 12.11 29.83 -0.22
N GLU A 460 11.92 29.92 -1.54
CA GLU A 460 12.44 31.04 -2.32
C GLU A 460 11.55 32.28 -2.21
N GLN A 461 12.17 33.47 -2.36
CA GLN A 461 11.42 34.73 -2.44
C GLN A 461 10.82 34.85 -3.85
N PRO A 462 9.50 34.94 -3.99
CA PRO A 462 8.90 35.23 -5.30
C PRO A 462 9.23 36.67 -5.70
N SER A 463 9.60 36.89 -6.97
CA SER A 463 10.02 38.22 -7.46
C SER A 463 8.87 39.21 -7.63
N GLY A 464 7.61 38.75 -7.59
CA GLY A 464 6.40 39.56 -7.64
C GLY A 464 5.21 38.83 -8.27
N GLN A 465 4.00 39.42 -8.16
CA GLN A 465 2.78 39.02 -8.88
C GLN A 465 2.44 40.16 -9.86
N PRO A 466 2.98 40.13 -11.10
CA PRO A 466 2.71 41.19 -12.06
C PRO A 466 1.32 41.02 -12.66
N ASP A 467 0.41 41.94 -12.36
CA ASP A 467 -0.94 42.01 -12.95
C ASP A 467 -0.90 42.75 -14.31
N SER A 468 0.26 43.28 -14.69
CA SER A 468 0.47 43.96 -15.97
C SER A 468 1.91 43.85 -16.48
N LEU A 469 2.07 44.05 -17.80
CA LEU A 469 3.37 44.21 -18.48
C LEU A 469 4.25 45.33 -17.86
N VAL A 470 3.64 46.31 -17.21
CA VAL A 470 4.34 47.43 -16.56
C VAL A 470 4.93 46.99 -15.22
N GLU A 471 4.16 46.30 -14.39
CA GLU A 471 4.62 45.73 -13.13
C GLU A 471 5.66 44.63 -13.35
N PHE A 472 5.48 43.80 -14.39
CA PHE A 472 6.46 42.79 -14.79
C PHE A 472 7.85 43.40 -15.05
N ARG A 473 7.88 44.53 -15.76
CA ARG A 473 9.12 45.26 -16.08
C ARG A 473 9.80 45.87 -14.85
N GLU A 474 9.04 46.22 -13.81
CA GLU A 474 9.60 46.78 -12.58
C GLU A 474 10.08 45.70 -11.61
N ASP A 475 9.35 44.59 -11.50
CA ASP A 475 9.70 43.45 -10.66
C ASP A 475 10.93 42.72 -11.19
N GLU A 476 11.03 42.51 -12.52
CA GLU A 476 12.20 41.90 -13.15
C GLU A 476 13.45 42.79 -13.02
N ARG A 477 13.33 44.12 -13.18
CA ARG A 477 14.43 45.06 -12.89
C ARG A 477 14.91 45.02 -11.44
N ARG A 478 14.00 44.79 -10.48
CA ARG A 478 14.34 44.65 -9.05
C ARG A 478 14.96 43.29 -8.73
N ALA A 479 14.53 42.22 -9.38
CA ALA A 479 15.03 40.87 -9.17
C ALA A 479 16.39 40.61 -9.85
N SER A 480 16.63 41.18 -11.04
CA SER A 480 17.73 40.77 -11.92
C SER A 480 19.08 41.43 -11.64
N GLY A 481 19.17 42.56 -10.92
CA GLY A 481 20.46 43.20 -10.53
C GLY A 481 21.48 43.46 -11.66
N GLY A 482 21.11 43.29 -12.93
CA GLY A 482 21.99 43.39 -14.12
C GLY A 482 22.49 42.06 -14.71
N GLU A 483 22.49 40.94 -13.98
CA GLU A 483 22.93 39.61 -14.45
C GLU A 483 22.07 38.51 -13.79
N GLY A 484 20.80 38.41 -14.19
CA GLY A 484 19.86 37.43 -13.59
C GLY A 484 20.14 35.99 -14.05
N GLY A 485 20.25 35.06 -13.09
CA GLY A 485 20.26 33.62 -13.36
C GLY A 485 18.94 33.13 -13.98
N PRO A 486 18.85 31.86 -14.42
CA PRO A 486 17.61 31.34 -15.01
C PRO A 486 16.44 31.42 -14.03
N ALA A 487 15.25 31.72 -14.55
CA ALA A 487 14.02 31.79 -13.78
C ALA A 487 12.95 30.83 -14.34
N VAL A 488 11.90 30.59 -13.57
CA VAL A 488 10.73 29.83 -13.96
C VAL A 488 9.50 30.73 -13.89
N MET A 489 8.80 30.84 -15.01
CA MET A 489 7.53 31.54 -15.11
C MET A 489 6.39 30.52 -15.16
N LYS A 490 5.38 30.68 -14.30
CA LYS A 490 4.22 29.76 -14.19
C LYS A 490 2.93 30.48 -13.80
N LEU A 491 1.79 29.83 -14.01
CA LEU A 491 0.49 30.29 -13.49
C LEU A 491 0.46 30.18 -11.96
N GLU A 492 -0.17 31.16 -11.31
CA GLU A 492 -0.26 31.26 -9.85
C GLU A 492 -1.13 30.17 -9.23
N TYR A 493 -2.24 29.85 -9.91
CA TYR A 493 -3.21 28.83 -9.51
C TYR A 493 -3.11 27.54 -10.33
N GLY A 494 -2.15 27.51 -11.28
CA GLY A 494 -1.96 26.48 -12.29
C GLY A 494 -1.70 25.08 -11.73
N ALA A 495 -2.14 24.06 -12.46
CA ALA A 495 -1.82 22.64 -12.23
C ALA A 495 -1.28 21.96 -13.51
N GLY A 496 -0.72 20.75 -13.37
CA GLY A 496 -0.30 19.91 -14.51
C GLY A 496 0.90 20.43 -15.30
N ALA A 497 1.71 21.33 -14.72
CA ALA A 497 2.78 22.06 -15.39
C ALA A 497 2.35 22.86 -16.63
N VAL A 498 1.04 23.09 -16.82
CA VAL A 498 0.51 23.90 -17.92
C VAL A 498 0.94 25.35 -17.73
N GLY A 499 1.47 25.95 -18.80
CA GLY A 499 1.98 27.31 -18.79
C GLY A 499 3.32 27.52 -18.07
N VAL A 500 3.97 26.46 -17.55
CA VAL A 500 5.28 26.57 -16.89
C VAL A 500 6.41 26.61 -17.93
N ARG A 501 7.30 27.59 -17.82
CA ARG A 501 8.46 27.74 -18.72
C ARG A 501 9.71 28.23 -18.00
N LYS A 502 10.86 27.65 -18.33
CA LYS A 502 12.17 28.17 -17.97
C LYS A 502 12.52 29.34 -18.88
N VAL A 503 12.83 30.48 -18.30
CA VAL A 503 13.15 31.72 -19.00
C VAL A 503 14.54 32.20 -18.59
N GLY A 504 15.35 32.60 -19.57
CA GLY A 504 16.72 33.06 -19.38
C GLY A 504 16.92 34.56 -19.58
N SER A 505 15.90 35.29 -20.03
CA SER A 505 15.96 36.74 -20.25
C SER A 505 14.60 37.41 -20.03
N LEU A 506 14.62 38.74 -19.84
CA LEU A 506 13.40 39.55 -19.79
C LEU A 506 12.55 39.39 -21.06
N GLU A 507 13.20 39.35 -22.24
CA GLU A 507 12.52 39.21 -23.53
C GLU A 507 11.77 37.87 -23.62
N GLU A 508 12.42 36.77 -23.24
CA GLU A 508 11.77 35.45 -23.19
C GLU A 508 10.60 35.42 -22.21
N SER A 509 10.75 36.11 -21.07
CA SER A 509 9.71 36.18 -20.04
C SER A 509 8.49 36.98 -20.51
N LEU A 510 8.71 38.14 -21.14
CA LEU A 510 7.65 38.97 -21.71
C LEU A 510 6.90 38.22 -22.83
N ALA A 511 7.63 37.59 -23.75
CA ALA A 511 7.03 36.83 -24.85
C ALA A 511 6.18 35.65 -24.33
N HIS A 512 6.64 34.95 -23.29
CA HIS A 512 5.86 33.87 -22.69
C HIS A 512 4.64 34.39 -21.92
N PHE A 513 4.76 35.49 -21.19
CA PHE A 513 3.64 36.15 -20.50
C PHE A 513 2.54 36.57 -21.48
N GLU A 514 2.91 37.25 -22.57
CA GLU A 514 1.96 37.69 -23.61
C GLU A 514 1.22 36.50 -24.24
N ARG A 515 1.95 35.41 -24.51
CA ARG A 515 1.36 34.18 -25.07
C ARG A 515 0.37 33.54 -24.10
N ILE A 516 0.78 33.25 -22.86
CA ILE A 516 -0.09 32.60 -21.86
C ILE A 516 -1.31 33.46 -21.53
N SER A 517 -1.13 34.78 -21.38
CA SER A 517 -2.25 35.70 -21.14
C SER A 517 -3.23 35.75 -22.31
N GLY A 518 -2.76 35.46 -23.53
CA GLY A 518 -3.57 35.36 -24.73
C GLY A 518 -4.31 34.03 -24.86
N ASP A 519 -3.68 32.92 -24.48
CA ASP A 519 -4.17 31.56 -24.71
C ASP A 519 -5.02 31.01 -23.56
N LEU A 520 -4.73 31.38 -22.31
CA LEU A 520 -5.31 30.82 -21.10
C LEU A 520 -5.95 31.95 -20.26
N ARG A 521 -7.20 32.31 -20.57
CA ARG A 521 -7.90 33.43 -19.94
C ARG A 521 -8.97 32.98 -18.96
N GLU A 522 -9.72 31.96 -19.33
CA GLU A 522 -10.85 31.45 -18.56
C GLU A 522 -10.91 29.91 -18.59
N GLU A 523 -11.70 29.35 -17.69
CA GLU A 523 -11.78 27.90 -17.46
C GLU A 523 -12.13 27.08 -18.70
N THR A 524 -12.88 27.65 -19.64
CA THR A 524 -13.23 26.99 -20.90
C THR A 524 -12.09 26.87 -21.90
N ASP A 525 -11.03 27.67 -21.75
CA ASP A 525 -9.85 27.60 -22.62
C ASP A 525 -9.04 26.33 -22.35
N TYR A 526 -8.93 25.96 -21.07
CA TYR A 526 -8.24 24.75 -20.62
C TYR A 526 -8.81 24.30 -19.26
N PRO A 527 -9.81 23.39 -19.24
CA PRO A 527 -10.45 22.98 -18.00
C PRO A 527 -9.51 22.25 -17.05
N GLY A 528 -9.63 22.50 -15.75
CA GLY A 528 -9.02 21.70 -14.70
C GLY A 528 -7.63 22.12 -14.25
N ILE A 529 -7.12 23.22 -14.78
CA ILE A 529 -5.79 23.74 -14.41
C ILE A 529 -5.87 24.92 -13.45
N GLY A 530 -7.05 25.35 -12.99
CA GLY A 530 -7.21 26.43 -12.03
C GLY A 530 -7.49 27.81 -12.62
N LEU A 531 -7.92 27.92 -13.88
CA LEU A 531 -8.22 29.22 -14.51
C LEU A 531 -9.48 29.88 -13.94
N GLY A 532 -10.39 29.10 -13.33
CA GLY A 532 -11.51 29.61 -12.55
C GLY A 532 -11.10 30.48 -11.35
N TRP A 533 -9.84 30.40 -10.90
CA TRP A 533 -9.24 31.28 -9.88
C TRP A 533 -8.57 32.53 -10.46
N GLY A 534 -8.24 32.50 -11.75
CA GLY A 534 -7.55 33.56 -12.48
C GLY A 534 -6.30 33.04 -13.21
N ASN A 535 -5.80 33.85 -14.13
CA ASN A 535 -4.64 33.54 -14.98
C ASN A 535 -3.38 34.34 -14.61
N ALA A 536 -3.30 34.82 -13.37
CA ALA A 536 -2.13 35.54 -12.88
C ALA A 536 -0.87 34.67 -13.01
N MET A 537 0.24 35.31 -13.38
CA MET A 537 1.53 34.65 -13.58
C MET A 537 2.50 35.04 -12.47
N ILE A 538 3.39 34.13 -12.11
CA ILE A 538 4.48 34.33 -11.15
C ILE A 538 5.81 34.00 -11.79
N LEU A 539 6.82 34.82 -11.47
CA LEU A 539 8.22 34.55 -11.77
C LEU A 539 8.94 34.10 -10.48
N MET A 540 9.68 33.00 -10.57
CA MET A 540 10.43 32.42 -9.46
C MET A 540 11.86 32.08 -9.89
N GLU A 541 12.79 32.07 -8.94
CA GLU A 541 14.14 31.55 -9.19
C GLU A 541 14.09 30.08 -9.64
N TYR A 542 14.92 29.73 -10.63
CA TYR A 542 15.09 28.32 -11.01
C TYR A 542 15.89 27.57 -9.95
N VAL A 543 15.20 26.70 -9.21
CA VAL A 543 15.84 25.82 -8.22
C VAL A 543 16.35 24.55 -8.90
N GLY A 544 17.66 24.32 -8.82
CA GLY A 544 18.31 23.09 -9.28
C GLY A 544 18.07 21.88 -8.36
N GLY A 545 18.74 20.76 -8.65
CA GLY A 545 18.63 19.54 -7.85
C GLY A 545 17.58 18.54 -8.35
N THR A 546 17.42 17.44 -7.64
CA THR A 546 16.45 16.37 -7.96
C THR A 546 15.08 16.70 -7.39
N GLU A 547 14.03 16.27 -8.05
CA GLU A 547 12.64 16.59 -7.68
C GLU A 547 11.97 15.40 -7.01
N HIS A 548 11.15 15.70 -6.00
CA HIS A 548 10.54 14.70 -5.13
C HIS A 548 9.14 15.14 -4.71
N ASP A 549 8.21 14.19 -4.68
CA ASP A 549 6.91 14.38 -4.04
C ASP A 549 6.90 13.72 -2.68
N VAL A 550 6.28 14.39 -1.72
CA VAL A 550 6.04 13.87 -0.37
C VAL A 550 4.55 13.88 -0.08
N ASP A 551 3.93 12.70 -0.16
CA ASP A 551 2.54 12.49 0.28
C ASP A 551 2.51 12.33 1.80
N VAL A 552 1.92 13.31 2.50
CA VAL A 552 1.78 13.31 3.97
C VAL A 552 0.33 13.12 4.39
N VAL A 553 0.13 12.36 5.46
CA VAL A 553 -1.16 12.20 6.13
C VAL A 553 -1.07 12.85 7.50
N LEU A 554 -1.85 13.89 7.72
CA LEU A 554 -1.88 14.67 8.96
C LEU A 554 -3.21 14.52 9.68
N PHE A 555 -3.16 14.35 11.01
CA PHE A 555 -4.33 14.38 11.88
C PHE A 555 -3.99 15.16 13.15
N GLU A 556 -4.71 16.24 13.44
CA GLU A 556 -4.43 17.19 14.52
C GLU A 556 -2.99 17.77 14.48
N GLY A 557 -2.42 17.86 13.27
CA GLY A 557 -1.05 18.29 13.02
C GLY A 557 0.03 17.24 13.29
N ARG A 558 -0.35 16.02 13.73
CA ARG A 558 0.59 14.90 13.85
C ARG A 558 0.77 14.24 12.49
N LEU A 559 2.01 13.86 12.19
CA LEU A 559 2.35 13.10 11.00
C LEU A 559 2.00 11.62 11.20
N GLU A 560 0.91 11.17 10.60
CA GLU A 560 0.47 9.78 10.66
C GLU A 560 1.15 8.92 9.59
N GLY A 561 1.50 9.50 8.44
CA GLY A 561 2.25 8.84 7.36
C GLY A 561 2.92 9.83 6.41
N ALA A 562 4.00 9.40 5.75
CA ALA A 562 4.76 10.18 4.77
C ALA A 562 5.43 9.27 3.75
N PHE A 563 5.19 9.47 2.46
CA PHE A 563 5.71 8.62 1.39
C PHE A 563 6.43 9.49 0.36
N VAL A 564 7.66 9.10 -0.01
CA VAL A 564 8.51 9.88 -0.91
C VAL A 564 8.69 9.15 -2.24
N SER A 565 8.37 9.83 -3.34
CA SER A 565 8.66 9.42 -4.72
C SER A 565 9.71 10.34 -5.34
N ASP A 566 10.56 9.78 -6.20
CA ASP A 566 11.51 10.54 -6.99
C ASP A 566 10.92 10.86 -8.36
N ASN A 567 11.12 12.08 -8.85
CA ASN A 567 10.75 12.50 -10.20
C ASN A 567 11.99 12.62 -11.09
N GLY A 568 11.87 12.10 -12.30
CA GLY A 568 12.87 12.20 -13.35
C GLY A 568 13.01 13.64 -13.85
N PRO A 569 14.08 13.94 -14.61
CA PRO A 569 14.29 15.29 -15.12
C PRO A 569 13.17 15.68 -16.09
N THR A 570 12.66 16.90 -15.94
CA THR A 570 11.60 17.45 -16.80
C THR A 570 12.12 17.83 -18.19
N ARG A 571 11.21 18.00 -19.15
CA ARG A 571 11.54 18.37 -20.53
C ARG A 571 11.65 19.88 -20.75
N THR A 572 12.78 20.45 -20.37
CA THR A 572 13.06 21.89 -20.56
C THR A 572 12.96 22.32 -22.03
N PRO A 573 12.43 23.53 -22.33
CA PRO A 573 12.08 24.60 -21.41
C PRO A 573 10.70 24.45 -20.73
N ALA A 574 9.90 23.45 -21.10
CA ALA A 574 8.68 23.09 -20.37
C ALA A 574 9.03 22.25 -19.13
N PHE A 575 8.06 22.03 -18.23
CA PHE A 575 8.28 21.27 -17.00
C PHE A 575 7.39 20.02 -16.89
N THR A 576 6.93 19.48 -18.02
CA THR A 576 6.16 18.23 -18.03
C THR A 576 6.98 17.09 -17.41
N GLU A 577 6.35 16.36 -16.49
CA GLU A 577 6.89 15.16 -15.84
C GLU A 577 7.22 14.07 -16.87
N THR A 578 8.29 13.31 -16.62
CA THR A 578 8.83 12.34 -17.59
C THR A 578 8.85 10.92 -17.05
N ALA A 579 9.52 10.70 -15.94
CA ALA A 579 9.69 9.41 -15.31
C ALA A 579 9.57 9.55 -13.79
N ALA A 580 9.32 8.45 -13.11
CA ALA A 580 9.23 8.42 -11.66
C ALA A 580 9.71 7.09 -11.08
N GLN A 581 10.07 7.13 -9.80
CA GLN A 581 10.46 5.96 -9.03
C GLN A 581 9.88 6.01 -7.62
N MET A 582 9.49 4.86 -7.09
CA MET A 582 9.08 4.70 -5.69
C MET A 582 9.47 3.33 -5.13
N PRO A 583 9.96 3.21 -3.88
CA PRO A 583 10.32 4.27 -2.96
C PRO A 583 11.45 5.18 -3.50
N SER A 584 11.60 6.36 -2.90
CA SER A 584 12.76 7.22 -3.16
C SER A 584 14.08 6.47 -2.96
N GLY A 585 15.00 6.63 -3.92
CA GLY A 585 16.37 6.12 -3.89
C GLY A 585 17.33 6.97 -3.04
N LEU A 586 16.86 8.08 -2.46
CA LEU A 586 17.66 8.94 -1.60
C LEU A 586 18.13 8.21 -0.33
N ALA A 587 19.29 8.64 0.17
CA ALA A 587 19.78 8.22 1.47
C ALA A 587 18.75 8.52 2.60
N PRO A 588 18.66 7.68 3.65
CA PRO A 588 17.63 7.80 4.68
C PRO A 588 17.57 9.17 5.38
N ASP A 589 18.71 9.83 5.55
CA ASP A 589 18.81 11.17 6.16
C ASP A 589 18.24 12.26 5.24
N LYS A 590 18.52 12.20 3.93
CA LYS A 590 17.97 13.10 2.91
C LYS A 590 16.46 12.91 2.78
N ARG A 591 15.98 11.67 2.78
CA ARG A 591 14.55 11.36 2.82
C ARG A 591 13.88 11.93 4.09
N ALA A 592 14.53 11.79 5.25
CA ALA A 592 14.01 12.37 6.49
C ALA A 592 13.99 13.92 6.47
N GLN A 593 14.93 14.56 5.76
CA GLN A 593 14.90 16.01 5.54
C GLN A 593 13.67 16.42 4.71
N LEU A 594 13.36 15.70 3.62
CA LEU A 594 12.16 15.95 2.81
C LEU A 594 10.88 15.81 3.63
N ILE A 595 10.74 14.71 4.38
CA ILE A 595 9.56 14.46 5.22
C ILE A 595 9.37 15.58 6.26
N ARG A 596 10.44 16.00 6.94
CA ARG A 596 10.37 17.11 7.89
C ARG A 596 10.01 18.43 7.22
N ALA A 597 10.60 18.74 6.07
CA ALA A 597 10.30 19.95 5.32
C ALA A 597 8.82 19.99 4.87
N ALA A 598 8.31 18.89 4.32
CA ALA A 598 6.91 18.75 3.92
C ALA A 598 5.95 18.91 5.11
N HIS A 599 6.22 18.23 6.22
CA HIS A 599 5.41 18.32 7.44
C HIS A 599 5.38 19.75 7.99
N HIS A 600 6.54 20.40 8.10
CA HIS A 600 6.60 21.77 8.58
C HIS A 600 5.96 22.76 7.62
N ALA A 601 6.10 22.59 6.30
CA ALA A 601 5.44 23.45 5.30
C ALA A 601 3.91 23.38 5.44
N CYS A 602 3.37 22.18 5.61
CA CYS A 602 1.94 21.99 5.89
C CYS A 602 1.52 22.71 7.18
N LEU A 603 2.23 22.45 8.29
CA LEU A 603 1.90 23.08 9.58
C LEU A 603 2.03 24.60 9.55
N GLY A 604 3.04 25.14 8.86
CA GLY A 604 3.26 26.58 8.69
C GLY A 604 2.11 27.26 7.94
N CYS A 605 1.50 26.57 6.98
CA CYS A 605 0.31 27.06 6.29
C CYS A 605 -0.98 26.85 7.11
N GLY A 606 -0.94 26.11 8.22
CA GLY A 606 -2.12 25.76 9.02
C GLY A 606 -2.83 24.48 8.57
N LEU A 607 -2.22 23.68 7.70
CA LEU A 607 -2.74 22.38 7.25
C LEU A 607 -2.45 21.32 8.33
N ARG A 608 -3.48 20.90 9.06
CA ARG A 608 -3.34 20.00 10.23
C ARG A 608 -4.11 18.69 10.12
N ASP A 609 -5.16 18.67 9.30
CA ASP A 609 -6.05 17.51 9.13
C ASP A 609 -6.29 17.33 7.63
N GLY A 610 -5.61 16.36 7.02
CA GLY A 610 -5.81 16.00 5.62
C GLY A 610 -4.72 15.08 5.07
N VAL A 611 -4.90 14.69 3.81
CA VAL A 611 -3.85 14.06 3.00
C VAL A 611 -3.38 15.13 2.02
N PHE A 612 -2.08 15.41 2.02
CA PHE A 612 -1.47 16.49 1.23
C PHE A 612 -0.29 15.95 0.44
N ASN A 613 -0.06 16.52 -0.73
CA ASN A 613 1.11 16.23 -1.53
C ASN A 613 1.98 17.49 -1.59
N VAL A 614 3.28 17.35 -1.32
CA VAL A 614 4.22 18.46 -1.26
C VAL A 614 5.37 18.21 -2.22
N GLU A 615 5.56 19.12 -3.16
CA GLU A 615 6.60 19.02 -4.19
C GLU A 615 7.85 19.79 -3.75
N LEU A 616 9.01 19.12 -3.79
CA LEU A 616 10.28 19.64 -3.27
C LEU A 616 11.43 19.34 -4.23
N LYS A 617 12.38 20.29 -4.34
CA LYS A 617 13.72 20.00 -4.88
C LYS A 617 14.66 19.63 -3.75
N MET A 618 15.39 18.52 -3.89
CA MET A 618 16.55 18.22 -3.05
C MET A 618 17.81 18.84 -3.67
N THR A 619 18.35 19.85 -2.99
CA THR A 619 19.58 20.57 -3.39
C THR A 619 20.78 20.14 -2.54
N GLU A 620 21.97 20.62 -2.89
CA GLU A 620 23.19 20.41 -2.09
C GLU A 620 23.05 20.93 -0.65
N VAL A 621 22.27 21.99 -0.45
CA VAL A 621 22.03 22.64 0.85
C VAL A 621 20.73 22.18 1.54
N GLY A 622 20.05 21.18 0.98
CA GLY A 622 18.83 20.59 1.54
C GLY A 622 17.57 20.83 0.71
N PRO A 623 16.38 20.48 1.25
CA PRO A 623 15.13 20.56 0.52
C PRO A 623 14.66 22.01 0.31
N ARG A 624 14.09 22.28 -0.87
CA ARG A 624 13.48 23.55 -1.28
C ARG A 624 12.05 23.30 -1.75
N LEU A 625 11.09 24.02 -1.18
CA LEU A 625 9.67 23.89 -1.54
C LEU A 625 9.43 24.39 -2.96
N ILE A 626 8.65 23.64 -3.75
CA ILE A 626 8.13 24.07 -5.05
C ILE A 626 6.68 24.50 -4.89
N GLU A 627 5.85 23.63 -4.32
CA GLU A 627 4.43 23.89 -4.04
C GLU A 627 3.82 22.90 -3.03
N ILE A 628 2.63 23.23 -2.53
CA ILE A 628 1.81 22.38 -1.67
C ILE A 628 0.48 22.13 -2.37
N ASN A 629 0.24 20.89 -2.76
CA ASN A 629 -1.07 20.44 -3.21
C ASN A 629 -1.90 20.08 -1.97
N ALA A 630 -2.88 20.92 -1.62
CA ALA A 630 -3.70 20.79 -0.40
C ALA A 630 -4.77 19.68 -0.49
N ARG A 631 -4.41 18.55 -1.12
CA ARG A 631 -5.22 17.35 -1.35
C ARG A 631 -4.29 16.14 -1.57
N MET A 632 -4.89 14.96 -1.67
CA MET A 632 -4.17 13.73 -2.02
C MET A 632 -3.44 13.84 -3.37
N GLY A 633 -2.24 13.25 -3.45
CA GLY A 633 -1.44 13.15 -4.67
C GLY A 633 -2.18 12.52 -5.84
N GLY A 634 -1.90 13.03 -7.04
CA GLY A 634 -2.53 12.59 -8.28
C GLY A 634 -1.86 11.37 -8.91
N PHE A 635 -2.18 11.14 -10.19
CA PHE A 635 -1.54 10.15 -11.05
C PHE A 635 -1.48 8.73 -10.44
N TYR A 636 -0.30 8.13 -10.42
CA TYR A 636 -0.02 6.77 -9.96
C TYR A 636 0.34 6.71 -8.47
N LEU A 637 0.56 7.84 -7.80
CA LEU A 637 1.11 7.90 -6.43
C LEU A 637 0.22 7.15 -5.43
N CYS A 638 -1.09 7.42 -5.43
CA CYS A 638 -2.04 6.75 -4.55
C CYS A 638 -2.02 5.21 -4.73
N ASP A 639 -1.88 4.74 -5.97
CA ASP A 639 -1.86 3.31 -6.28
C ASP A 639 -0.51 2.70 -5.89
N TRP A 640 0.62 3.31 -6.28
CA TRP A 640 1.95 2.83 -5.92
C TRP A 640 2.15 2.79 -4.40
N ILE A 641 1.65 3.77 -3.65
CA ILE A 641 1.69 3.77 -2.18
C ILE A 641 0.91 2.57 -1.62
N ARG A 642 -0.27 2.28 -2.18
CA ARG A 642 -1.07 1.10 -1.82
C ARG A 642 -0.34 -0.19 -2.12
N GLN A 643 0.27 -0.32 -3.30
CA GLN A 643 1.01 -1.52 -3.70
C GLN A 643 2.28 -1.74 -2.86
N LEU A 644 3.06 -0.69 -2.62
CA LEU A 644 4.34 -0.77 -1.93
C LEU A 644 4.19 -0.88 -0.42
N TYR A 645 3.35 -0.05 0.20
CA TYR A 645 3.27 0.07 1.65
C TYR A 645 2.00 -0.54 2.25
N GLY A 646 1.00 -0.89 1.42
CA GLY A 646 -0.29 -1.38 1.90
C GLY A 646 -1.15 -0.27 2.50
N VAL A 647 -0.82 0.98 2.20
CA VAL A 647 -1.49 2.17 2.73
C VAL A 647 -2.51 2.66 1.72
N ASP A 648 -3.76 2.76 2.15
CA ASP A 648 -4.84 3.29 1.34
C ASP A 648 -5.04 4.78 1.66
N LEU A 649 -4.43 5.66 0.85
CA LEU A 649 -4.53 7.11 1.03
C LEU A 649 -5.95 7.64 0.83
N LEU A 650 -6.75 7.02 -0.04
CA LEU A 650 -8.14 7.41 -0.25
C LEU A 650 -8.97 7.12 1.00
N MET A 651 -8.80 5.93 1.60
CA MET A 651 -9.42 5.60 2.90
C MET A 651 -8.94 6.56 4.00
N ALA A 652 -7.64 6.87 4.05
CA ALA A 652 -7.10 7.82 5.02
C ALA A 652 -7.73 9.22 4.87
N ALA A 653 -7.92 9.71 3.65
CA ALA A 653 -8.58 10.99 3.38
C ALA A 653 -10.04 11.01 3.90
N PHE A 654 -10.81 9.94 3.67
CA PHE A 654 -12.16 9.80 4.21
C PHE A 654 -12.19 9.70 5.73
N MET A 655 -11.27 8.95 6.33
CA MET A 655 -11.17 8.84 7.79
C MET A 655 -10.89 10.20 8.42
N VAL A 656 -9.89 10.93 7.91
CA VAL A 656 -9.50 12.24 8.44
C VAL A 656 -10.65 13.24 8.32
N SER A 657 -11.35 13.29 7.17
CA SER A 657 -12.50 14.19 7.00
C SER A 657 -13.66 13.89 7.95
N CYS A 658 -13.84 12.61 8.31
CA CYS A 658 -14.83 12.17 9.30
C CYS A 658 -14.38 12.32 10.76
N GLY A 659 -13.20 12.90 11.03
CA GLY A 659 -12.65 13.00 12.38
C GLY A 659 -12.16 11.68 12.96
N VAL A 660 -11.97 10.65 12.14
CA VAL A 660 -11.42 9.36 12.54
C VAL A 660 -9.92 9.37 12.24
N ARG A 661 -9.10 9.19 13.28
CA ARG A 661 -7.65 9.13 13.12
C ARG A 661 -7.26 7.86 12.34
N PRO A 662 -6.59 7.95 11.17
CA PRO A 662 -6.07 6.78 10.49
C PRO A 662 -4.91 6.19 11.31
N CYS A 663 -4.81 4.86 11.34
CA CYS A 663 -3.68 4.18 11.97
C CYS A 663 -2.85 3.55 10.86
N LEU A 664 -1.95 4.36 10.34
CA LEU A 664 -1.06 3.94 9.27
C LEU A 664 0.16 3.23 9.88
N PRO A 665 0.74 2.26 9.17
CA PRO A 665 2.06 1.79 9.52
C PRO A 665 2.99 3.00 9.50
N SER A 666 3.77 3.22 10.56
CA SER A 666 4.68 4.37 10.63
C SER A 666 5.52 4.38 9.36
N ALA A 667 5.35 5.42 8.54
CA ALA A 667 5.93 5.46 7.20
C ALA A 667 7.46 5.58 7.20
N THR A 668 8.06 5.82 8.38
CA THR A 668 9.50 5.76 8.63
C THR A 668 9.97 4.39 9.13
N ALA A 669 9.06 3.45 9.45
CA ALA A 669 9.37 2.19 10.12
C ALA A 669 9.15 0.94 9.26
N LEU A 670 8.35 0.99 8.18
CA LEU A 670 8.14 -0.17 7.31
C LEU A 670 8.89 -0.05 5.98
N PRO A 671 9.67 -1.07 5.58
CA PRO A 671 10.29 -1.09 4.26
C PRO A 671 9.22 -1.25 3.17
N ALA A 672 9.44 -0.61 2.02
CA ALA A 672 8.60 -0.79 0.84
C ALA A 672 8.67 -2.25 0.34
N ARG A 673 7.54 -2.82 -0.09
CA ARG A 673 7.43 -4.21 -0.57
C ARG A 673 7.83 -4.36 -2.05
N GLY A 674 8.87 -3.67 -2.46
CA GLY A 674 9.37 -3.62 -3.84
C GLY A 674 9.66 -2.21 -4.32
N HIS A 675 9.83 -2.09 -5.64
CA HIS A 675 10.19 -0.86 -6.32
C HIS A 675 9.36 -0.71 -7.60
N PHE A 676 8.84 0.47 -7.83
CA PHE A 676 8.24 0.89 -9.08
C PHE A 676 9.19 1.85 -9.80
N ALA A 677 9.28 1.69 -11.11
CA ALA A 677 9.73 2.71 -12.02
C ALA A 677 8.63 2.94 -13.06
N GLY A 678 8.37 4.18 -13.47
CA GLY A 678 7.35 4.50 -14.45
C GLY A 678 7.71 5.67 -15.33
N VAL A 679 6.99 5.80 -16.44
CA VAL A 679 7.16 6.88 -17.43
C VAL A 679 5.80 7.45 -17.82
N MET A 680 5.77 8.76 -18.05
CA MET A 680 4.61 9.48 -18.55
C MET A 680 4.53 9.37 -20.08
N VAL A 681 3.42 8.84 -20.58
CA VAL A 681 3.17 8.72 -22.01
C VAL A 681 2.43 9.97 -22.48
N VAL A 682 3.17 10.88 -23.10
CA VAL A 682 2.63 12.13 -23.68
C VAL A 682 2.24 11.97 -25.14
N VAL A 683 1.04 12.45 -25.54
CA VAL A 683 0.51 12.27 -26.90
C VAL A 683 1.45 12.89 -27.95
N SER A 684 2.01 14.07 -27.68
CA SER A 684 2.87 14.81 -28.62
C SER A 684 4.10 14.02 -29.09
N ARG A 685 4.57 13.07 -28.29
CA ARG A 685 5.73 12.20 -28.60
C ARG A 685 5.35 10.78 -28.97
N HIS A 686 4.23 10.29 -28.44
CA HIS A 686 3.87 8.88 -28.52
C HIS A 686 2.67 8.59 -29.41
N LEU A 687 2.08 9.58 -30.10
CA LEU A 687 0.89 9.37 -30.95
C LEU A 687 1.02 8.20 -31.92
N GLN A 688 2.19 8.02 -32.55
CA GLN A 688 2.40 6.89 -33.45
C GLN A 688 2.35 5.56 -32.71
N ALA A 689 3.02 5.46 -31.55
CA ALA A 689 3.00 4.26 -30.72
C ALA A 689 1.59 3.98 -30.19
N LEU A 690 0.89 5.00 -29.68
CA LEU A 690 -0.49 4.93 -29.20
C LEU A 690 -1.49 4.50 -30.29
N ARG A 691 -1.17 4.69 -31.57
CA ARG A 691 -1.99 4.20 -32.70
C ARG A 691 -1.57 2.82 -33.21
N THR A 692 -0.45 2.27 -32.75
CA THR A 692 0.13 1.03 -33.31
C THR A 692 0.58 0.06 -32.22
N THR A 693 1.82 0.21 -31.72
CA THR A 693 2.49 -0.74 -30.83
C THR A 693 2.06 -0.66 -29.37
N ALA A 694 1.51 0.48 -28.96
CA ALA A 694 1.12 0.81 -27.59
C ALA A 694 -0.32 1.35 -27.53
N SER A 695 -1.24 0.76 -28.29
CA SER A 695 -2.65 1.20 -28.25
C SER A 695 -3.25 1.06 -26.84
N PRO A 696 -4.25 1.89 -26.48
CA PRO A 696 -4.92 1.80 -25.18
C PRO A 696 -5.41 0.37 -24.85
N GLU A 697 -5.95 -0.35 -25.83
CA GLU A 697 -6.36 -1.76 -25.66
C GLU A 697 -5.16 -2.66 -25.37
N ARG A 698 -4.04 -2.47 -26.09
CA ARG A 698 -2.84 -3.26 -25.88
C ARG A 698 -2.23 -3.00 -24.51
N LEU A 699 -2.16 -1.74 -24.07
CA LEU A 699 -1.68 -1.36 -22.75
C LEU A 699 -2.56 -1.96 -21.64
N ARG A 700 -3.89 -1.90 -21.79
CA ARG A 700 -4.83 -2.54 -20.85
C ARG A 700 -4.66 -4.06 -20.81
N GLY A 701 -4.46 -4.71 -21.96
CA GLY A 701 -4.17 -6.14 -22.04
C GLY A 701 -2.89 -6.52 -21.30
N LEU A 702 -1.80 -5.78 -21.53
CA LEU A 702 -0.52 -5.99 -20.83
C LEU A 702 -0.63 -5.75 -19.32
N HIS A 703 -1.48 -4.80 -18.90
CA HIS A 703 -1.77 -4.59 -17.49
C HIS A 703 -2.48 -5.78 -16.86
N GLN A 704 -3.50 -6.32 -17.54
CA GLN A 704 -4.23 -7.52 -17.08
C GLN A 704 -3.34 -8.78 -17.04
N GLU A 705 -2.39 -8.89 -17.97
CA GLU A 705 -1.38 -9.95 -18.00
C GLU A 705 -0.29 -9.76 -16.91
N GLY A 706 -0.26 -8.62 -16.21
CA GLY A 706 0.77 -8.30 -15.22
C GLY A 706 2.14 -7.95 -15.81
N ALA A 707 2.22 -7.71 -17.13
CA ALA A 707 3.45 -7.35 -17.82
C ALA A 707 3.88 -5.90 -17.55
N LEU A 708 2.91 -5.00 -17.33
CA LEU A 708 3.13 -3.61 -16.93
C LEU A 708 2.04 -3.13 -15.96
N TRP A 709 2.27 -1.98 -15.36
CA TRP A 709 1.29 -1.24 -14.57
C TRP A 709 0.79 -0.05 -15.37
N LEU A 710 -0.53 0.13 -15.48
CA LEU A 710 -1.13 1.20 -16.28
C LEU A 710 -1.98 2.09 -15.38
N ASN A 711 -1.74 3.40 -15.45
CA ASN A 711 -2.63 4.42 -14.88
C ASN A 711 -3.08 5.36 -16.01
N GLU A 712 -4.34 5.23 -16.43
CA GLU A 712 -4.95 6.07 -17.47
C GLU A 712 -5.29 7.46 -16.90
N LEU A 713 -4.95 8.52 -17.62
CA LEU A 713 -5.10 9.91 -17.17
C LEU A 713 -6.07 10.70 -18.05
N ALA A 714 -6.16 10.34 -19.33
CA ALA A 714 -6.98 10.95 -20.36
C ALA A 714 -7.90 9.91 -21.04
N GLU A 715 -8.95 10.37 -21.72
CA GLU A 715 -9.85 9.50 -22.50
C GLU A 715 -9.28 9.15 -23.88
N GLU A 716 -9.72 8.06 -24.51
CA GLU A 716 -9.18 7.61 -25.81
C GLU A 716 -9.43 8.60 -26.95
N ASP A 717 -10.51 9.36 -26.88
CA ASP A 717 -10.86 10.44 -27.81
C ASP A 717 -9.98 11.70 -27.62
N GLU A 718 -9.23 11.79 -26.53
CA GLU A 718 -8.22 12.83 -26.26
C GLU A 718 -6.84 12.49 -26.85
N LEU A 719 -6.75 11.54 -27.78
CA LEU A 719 -5.55 11.26 -28.59
C LEU A 719 -5.28 12.35 -29.66
N ILE A 720 -5.36 13.60 -29.23
CA ILE A 720 -5.13 14.81 -30.02
C ILE A 720 -3.91 15.51 -29.39
N SER A 721 -2.92 15.84 -30.22
CA SER A 721 -1.78 16.61 -29.73
C SER A 721 -2.22 18.06 -29.50
N GLY A 722 -2.30 18.47 -28.24
CA GLY A 722 -2.48 19.87 -27.84
C GLY A 722 -1.18 20.68 -27.88
N GLU A 723 -1.31 22.01 -27.74
CA GLU A 723 -0.17 22.92 -27.56
C GLU A 723 0.47 22.76 -26.17
N TYR A 724 -0.36 22.51 -25.16
CA TYR A 724 0.05 22.18 -23.81
C TYR A 724 0.18 20.66 -23.68
N GLU A 725 1.36 20.19 -23.28
CA GLU A 725 1.67 18.77 -23.25
C GLU A 725 1.23 18.14 -21.93
N GLU A 726 0.15 17.38 -21.97
CA GLU A 726 -0.32 16.56 -20.87
C GLU A 726 -0.07 15.06 -21.10
N PRO A 727 0.13 14.30 -20.01
CA PRO A 727 0.30 12.86 -20.08
C PRO A 727 -1.05 12.18 -20.34
N PHE A 728 -1.09 11.31 -21.34
CA PHE A 728 -2.24 10.45 -21.64
C PHE A 728 -2.38 9.33 -20.61
N CYS A 729 -1.26 8.70 -20.24
CA CYS A 729 -1.20 7.68 -19.20
C CYS A 729 0.19 7.61 -18.57
N ASN A 730 0.29 6.91 -17.43
CA ASN A 730 1.55 6.43 -16.89
C ASN A 730 1.68 4.92 -17.13
N VAL A 731 2.87 4.49 -17.57
CA VAL A 731 3.25 3.09 -17.68
C VAL A 731 4.38 2.79 -16.70
N GLY A 732 4.15 1.84 -15.81
CA GLY A 732 5.08 1.43 -14.76
C GLY A 732 5.49 -0.04 -14.85
N VAL A 733 6.61 -0.38 -14.22
CA VAL A 733 7.03 -1.75 -13.94
C VAL A 733 7.37 -1.86 -12.47
N ARG A 734 6.87 -2.94 -11.84
CA ARG A 734 7.22 -3.32 -10.48
C ARG A 734 8.30 -4.40 -10.49
N ASP A 735 9.29 -4.22 -9.64
CA ASP A 735 10.23 -5.27 -9.24
C ASP A 735 10.13 -5.48 -7.73
N ALA A 736 10.18 -6.74 -7.30
CA ALA A 736 10.01 -7.05 -5.89
C ALA A 736 11.25 -6.69 -5.04
N HIS A 737 12.44 -6.52 -5.66
CA HIS A 737 13.69 -6.48 -4.91
C HIS A 737 14.61 -5.34 -5.32
N ASN A 738 14.61 -4.94 -6.60
CA ASN A 738 15.67 -4.11 -7.14
C ASN A 738 15.12 -2.99 -8.03
N ALA A 739 15.32 -1.74 -7.60
CA ALA A 739 14.97 -0.54 -8.36
C ALA A 739 15.62 -0.52 -9.75
N THR A 740 16.90 -0.90 -9.86
CA THR A 740 17.61 -1.00 -11.14
C THR A 740 16.96 -2.01 -12.07
N ASN A 741 16.51 -3.16 -11.55
CA ASN A 741 15.78 -4.15 -12.36
C ASN A 741 14.45 -3.60 -12.85
N ALA A 742 13.70 -2.88 -12.00
CA ALA A 742 12.46 -2.22 -12.40
C ALA A 742 12.71 -1.24 -13.56
N ARG A 743 13.74 -0.38 -13.44
CA ARG A 743 14.14 0.60 -14.47
C ARG A 743 14.56 -0.07 -15.78
N GLN A 744 15.40 -1.11 -15.72
CA GLN A 744 15.87 -1.82 -16.92
C GLN A 744 14.73 -2.55 -17.65
N ARG A 745 13.84 -3.22 -16.90
CA ARG A 745 12.66 -3.88 -17.46
C ARG A 745 11.69 -2.87 -18.08
N LEU A 746 11.46 -1.73 -17.41
CA LEU A 746 10.66 -0.64 -17.95
C LEU A 746 11.25 -0.12 -19.26
N LEU A 747 12.55 0.15 -19.31
CA LEU A 747 13.23 0.63 -20.51
C LEU A 747 13.09 -0.37 -21.67
N ALA A 748 13.34 -1.65 -21.43
CA ALA A 748 13.22 -2.70 -22.44
C ALA A 748 11.77 -2.83 -22.95
N LEU A 749 10.78 -2.80 -22.04
CA LEU A 749 9.37 -2.84 -22.39
C LEU A 749 8.96 -1.61 -23.23
N CYS A 750 9.37 -0.42 -22.83
CA CYS A 750 9.08 0.82 -23.55
C CYS A 750 9.76 0.88 -24.93
N GLN A 751 10.95 0.29 -25.08
CA GLN A 751 11.60 0.11 -26.39
C GLN A 751 10.77 -0.80 -27.30
N GLY A 752 10.30 -1.94 -26.79
CA GLY A 752 9.42 -2.85 -27.54
C GLY A 752 8.08 -2.23 -27.93
N LEU A 753 7.54 -1.33 -27.08
CA LEU A 753 6.30 -0.59 -27.33
C LEU A 753 6.49 0.68 -28.19
N GLY A 754 7.71 1.07 -28.53
CA GLY A 754 7.98 2.30 -29.27
C GLY A 754 7.77 3.59 -28.46
N LEU A 755 7.72 3.49 -27.13
CA LEU A 755 7.62 4.61 -26.19
C LEU A 755 9.00 5.25 -25.90
N HIS A 756 10.08 4.55 -26.24
CA HIS A 756 11.43 5.11 -26.22
C HIS A 756 11.78 5.68 -27.60
N CYS A 757 11.84 7.02 -27.74
CA CYS A 757 12.11 7.68 -29.03
C CYS A 757 13.21 8.76 -28.93
N PRO A 758 14.47 8.37 -28.67
CA PRO A 758 15.58 9.32 -28.57
C PRO A 758 15.88 10.02 -29.91
N PRO A 759 16.36 11.27 -29.90
CA PRO A 759 16.61 12.12 -28.73
C PRO A 759 15.34 12.84 -28.23
N ARG A 760 14.18 12.66 -28.89
CA ARG A 760 12.95 13.43 -28.63
C ARG A 760 12.29 13.06 -27.30
N TYR A 761 12.42 11.81 -26.88
CA TYR A 761 11.98 11.29 -25.59
C TYR A 761 12.94 10.16 -25.16
N ASP A 762 13.98 10.54 -24.42
CA ASP A 762 15.06 9.63 -24.01
C ASP A 762 14.84 9.08 -22.60
N LEU A 763 14.20 7.90 -22.54
CA LEU A 763 14.01 7.17 -21.28
C LEU A 763 15.32 6.77 -20.59
N GLY A 764 16.41 6.56 -21.34
CA GLY A 764 17.71 6.24 -20.75
C GLY A 764 18.22 7.41 -19.92
N TYR A 765 18.09 8.62 -20.46
CA TYR A 765 18.37 9.86 -19.72
C TYR A 765 17.41 10.06 -18.54
N PHE A 766 16.09 9.97 -18.75
CA PHE A 766 15.10 10.22 -17.70
C PHE A 766 15.24 9.27 -16.50
N LEU A 767 15.51 7.99 -16.75
CA LEU A 767 15.69 6.99 -15.69
C LEU A 767 17.07 7.04 -15.02
N SER A 768 18.06 7.73 -15.60
CA SER A 768 19.44 7.76 -15.07
C SER A 768 19.60 8.59 -13.79
N HIS A 769 18.65 9.48 -13.49
CA HIS A 769 18.67 10.37 -12.33
C HIS A 769 18.28 9.68 -11.01
N PHE A 770 17.90 8.40 -11.07
CA PHE A 770 17.49 7.60 -9.90
C PHE A 770 18.61 6.73 -9.32
N ASN A 771 19.85 6.90 -9.78
CA ASN A 771 21.01 6.10 -9.37
C ASN A 771 21.69 6.64 -8.11
#